data_AF-W4LUN8-F1
#
_entry.id   AF-W4LUN8-F1
#
_cell.length_a   1.000
_cell.length_b   1.000
_cell.length_c   1.000
_cell.angle_alpha   90.00
_cell.angle_beta   90.00
_cell.angle_gamma   90.00
#
_symmetry.space_group_name_H-M   'P 1'
#
loop_
_entity.id
_entity.type
_entity.pdbx_description
1 polymer ?
#
loop_
_entity_poly.entity_id
_entity_poly.type
_entity_poly.pdbx_seq_one_letter_code
_entity_poly.pdbx_strand_id
1 'polypeptide(L)'
;MRELPGFWEGPLRVQWACVLIELIEPKVKVLSPIPLLLSGFHAVTQNPTDARMAQAIRTARQLIPHYTTERAVKNAVQMFQEHCGRQGITGSYRIDAESLRFERLSEIYDQDVEAAQKVLCAPLPYRQVERQFADSSRDIHVRLFSDERAPSMVIPGIKTPLPPPDTHPTSQPSVAPIVIPWDALLEISRELDVNDAQHPERKPRHWEATLQGCRLLALSGGHLERHDTLTLNGLKHLIGLPGVGKTTLLIVVGIYLDRQSYRVMFFFPSIEIARQHLEQFHRYGVTAGMLVGQSPQTRVRHAAQIAETIAAQGDGGFGHTLVGADCFAHPCVLPAFSTSETRDEWSLADAPCEEVQQLDRESNRFVKRLCPVWTCCGRNKGPRALTRARLWVGHVLSADTTIPVQASTELRQYFELLADTFDLVVFDEADMTQAVLDKHGFSEIKLTGSEESVHQLMQRHVLTPLAGSANYRLRDPGTANFARLLMEFSIHNTTLIHILHHISEDTGRQFATQLLTTNRVIYALVRSQSTNRQKPPAAISSRSEEERAQALTKLWDDCLYAAFYDRTGSNKPCPEEKDIESCANFLHMSVRLVKKHALYLTKFFRIYLAEDTITGRLAKINDIHHVFIKIVFPKQNKPCNTLDVVQLLTALSFMILTFRKLTLAGRHHAPYDLLQDAGLSLDVSASNTLQRMVPVNILGAL
;
A
#
# COMPACT_ATOMS: atom_id res chain seq x y z
N MET A 1 -4.41 10.23 -10.94
CA MET A 1 -3.11 10.09 -11.64
C MET A 1 -2.65 11.43 -12.18
N ARG A 2 -1.62 11.98 -11.52
CA ARG A 2 -0.99 13.25 -11.90
C ARG A 2 -0.07 13.07 -13.10
N GLU A 3 0.04 14.11 -13.91
CA GLU A 3 1.09 14.23 -14.91
C GLU A 3 2.39 14.63 -14.22
N LEU A 4 3.44 13.83 -14.41
CA LEU A 4 4.74 14.10 -13.83
C LEU A 4 5.57 14.94 -14.82
N PRO A 5 6.44 15.83 -14.32
CA PRO A 5 7.35 16.60 -15.18
C PRO A 5 8.30 15.67 -15.93
N GLY A 6 8.58 15.98 -17.19
CA GLY A 6 9.45 15.18 -18.07
C GLY A 6 10.96 15.38 -17.87
N PHE A 7 11.39 15.88 -16.70
CA PHE A 7 12.80 16.08 -16.38
C PHE A 7 13.12 15.64 -14.95
N TRP A 8 14.40 15.34 -14.71
CA TRP A 8 14.90 14.70 -13.48
C TRP A 8 14.14 13.42 -13.11
N GLU A 9 14.05 12.51 -14.09
CA GLU A 9 13.45 11.19 -13.92
C GLU A 9 14.42 10.15 -13.35
N GLY A 10 13.88 9.02 -12.86
CA GLY A 10 14.69 7.91 -12.37
C GLY A 10 15.67 8.32 -11.25
N PRO A 11 16.97 7.97 -11.34
CA PRO A 11 17.97 8.36 -10.35
C PRO A 11 18.15 9.87 -10.16
N LEU A 12 17.80 10.70 -11.16
CA LEU A 12 17.91 12.16 -11.07
C LEU A 12 16.86 12.80 -10.14
N ARG A 13 15.85 12.03 -9.70
CA ARG A 13 14.77 12.52 -8.83
C ARG A 13 15.24 13.06 -7.47
N VAL A 14 16.42 12.64 -6.99
CA VAL A 14 16.97 13.13 -5.73
C VAL A 14 17.18 14.65 -5.73
N GLN A 15 17.31 15.26 -6.91
CA GLN A 15 17.46 16.71 -7.08
C GLN A 15 16.19 17.48 -6.66
N TRP A 16 14.99 16.90 -6.81
CA TRP A 16 13.76 17.48 -6.28
C TRP A 16 13.83 17.70 -4.76
N ALA A 17 14.50 16.81 -4.03
CA ALA A 17 14.70 16.94 -2.59
C ALA A 17 15.62 18.12 -2.26
N CYS A 18 16.65 18.36 -3.08
CA CYS A 18 17.55 19.50 -2.91
C CYS A 18 16.79 20.82 -3.09
N VAL A 19 16.00 20.95 -4.18
CA VAL A 19 15.17 22.14 -4.44
C VAL A 19 14.14 22.37 -3.33
N LEU A 20 13.50 21.31 -2.82
CA LEU A 20 12.55 21.42 -1.72
C LEU A 20 13.19 22.01 -0.46
N ILE A 21 14.38 21.54 -0.08
CA ILE A 21 15.10 22.08 1.09
C ILE A 21 15.47 23.54 0.84
N GLU A 22 15.96 23.89 -0.35
CA GLU A 22 16.29 25.28 -0.69
C GLU A 22 15.08 26.21 -0.70
N LEU A 23 13.89 25.72 -1.04
CA LEU A 23 12.64 26.48 -0.97
C LEU A 23 12.18 26.72 0.47
N ILE A 24 12.43 25.75 1.37
CA ILE A 24 12.01 25.81 2.77
C ILE A 24 12.98 26.64 3.61
N GLU A 25 14.28 26.35 3.51
CA GLU A 25 15.33 27.05 4.24
C GLU A 25 16.61 27.09 3.38
N PRO A 26 16.85 28.18 2.63
CA PRO A 26 17.97 28.30 1.70
C PRO A 26 19.35 28.06 2.33
N LYS A 27 19.51 28.32 3.64
CA LYS A 27 20.77 28.15 4.38
C LYS A 27 21.05 26.69 4.74
N VAL A 28 20.02 25.84 4.76
CA VAL A 28 20.17 24.42 5.07
C VAL A 28 20.52 23.70 3.77
N LYS A 29 21.69 23.05 3.75
CA LYS A 29 22.23 22.33 2.58
C LYS A 29 22.43 20.84 2.88
N VAL A 30 21.44 20.23 3.55
CA VAL A 30 21.47 18.82 3.96
C VAL A 30 20.11 18.17 3.75
N LEU A 31 20.10 16.92 3.29
CA LEU A 31 18.87 16.16 2.98
C LEU A 31 18.30 15.36 4.16
N SER A 32 18.93 15.41 5.35
CA SER A 32 18.46 14.71 6.54
C SER A 32 17.02 15.04 6.99
N PRO A 33 16.44 16.24 6.73
CA PRO A 33 15.04 16.54 7.08
C PRO A 33 14.01 15.96 6.10
N ILE A 34 14.42 15.49 4.91
CA ILE A 34 13.51 15.02 3.87
C ILE A 34 12.55 13.91 4.35
N PRO A 35 13.01 12.87 5.08
CA PRO A 35 12.11 11.86 5.64
C PRO A 35 10.96 12.44 6.44
N LEU A 36 11.22 13.45 7.28
CA LEU A 36 10.21 14.11 8.10
C LEU A 36 9.25 14.97 7.25
N LEU A 37 9.77 15.69 6.26
CA LEU A 37 8.93 16.49 5.35
C LEU A 37 7.96 15.60 4.56
N LEU A 38 8.40 14.40 4.20
CA LEU A 38 7.64 13.44 3.41
C LEU A 38 6.84 12.43 4.24
N SER A 39 6.96 12.42 5.58
CA SER A 39 6.35 11.41 6.47
C SER A 39 4.82 11.51 6.61
N GLY A 40 4.14 12.33 5.80
CA GLY A 40 2.68 12.47 5.81
C GLY A 40 2.10 13.24 7.01
N PHE A 41 2.85 13.48 8.08
CA PHE A 41 2.34 14.14 9.28
C PHE A 41 1.78 15.54 8.99
N HIS A 42 0.56 15.78 9.46
CA HIS A 42 -0.15 17.04 9.24
C HIS A 42 0.53 18.22 9.95
N ALA A 43 1.15 17.99 11.11
CA ALA A 43 1.89 19.00 11.87
C ALA A 43 2.98 19.71 11.04
N VAL A 44 3.61 19.00 10.09
CA VAL A 44 4.63 19.57 9.19
C VAL A 44 4.03 20.64 8.26
N THR A 45 2.75 20.50 7.92
CA THR A 45 2.04 21.40 6.99
C THR A 45 1.15 22.42 7.70
N GLN A 46 1.10 22.42 9.03
CA GLN A 46 0.19 23.25 9.82
C GLN A 46 0.67 24.68 10.05
N ASN A 47 1.90 25.05 9.65
CA ASN A 47 2.37 26.41 9.88
C ASN A 47 1.59 27.41 8.98
N PRO A 48 0.73 28.29 9.55
CA PRO A 48 -0.21 29.11 8.76
C PRO A 48 0.47 30.21 7.95
N THR A 49 1.73 30.52 8.26
CA THR A 49 2.46 31.63 7.63
C THR A 49 3.01 31.32 6.25
N ASP A 50 2.99 30.04 5.80
CA ASP A 50 3.59 29.69 4.52
C ASP A 50 2.82 28.61 3.74
N ALA A 51 1.67 29.00 3.18
CA ALA A 51 0.86 28.15 2.29
C ALA A 51 1.67 27.63 1.08
N ARG A 52 2.70 28.37 0.66
CA ARG A 52 3.59 27.99 -0.43
C ARG A 52 4.48 26.82 -0.03
N MET A 53 5.04 26.82 1.19
CA MET A 53 5.76 25.65 1.73
C MET A 53 4.86 24.43 1.84
N ALA A 54 3.64 24.59 2.36
CA ALA A 54 2.69 23.48 2.46
C ALA A 54 2.39 22.87 1.08
N GLN A 55 2.24 23.72 0.05
CA GLN A 55 2.07 23.26 -1.32
C GLN A 55 3.32 22.55 -1.85
N ALA A 56 4.52 23.10 -1.65
CA ALA A 56 5.78 22.49 -2.06
C ALA A 56 5.98 21.10 -1.46
N ILE A 57 5.67 20.93 -0.17
CA ILE A 57 5.73 19.64 0.51
C ILE A 57 4.70 18.67 -0.09
N ARG A 58 3.46 19.12 -0.35
CA ARG A 58 2.42 18.28 -1.00
C ARG A 58 2.85 17.81 -2.39
N THR A 59 3.39 18.70 -3.22
CA THR A 59 3.87 18.34 -4.56
C THR A 59 5.09 17.43 -4.49
N ALA A 60 6.03 17.69 -3.57
CA ALA A 60 7.18 16.80 -3.36
C ALA A 60 6.77 15.39 -2.93
N ARG A 61 5.76 15.23 -2.08
CA ARG A 61 5.21 13.91 -1.70
C ARG A 61 4.66 13.12 -2.90
N GLN A 62 4.28 13.79 -3.99
CA GLN A 62 3.84 13.13 -5.23
C GLN A 62 5.02 12.81 -6.17
N LEU A 63 6.07 13.65 -6.18
CA LEU A 63 7.25 13.48 -7.05
C LEU A 63 8.28 12.47 -6.51
N ILE A 64 8.54 12.52 -5.20
CA ILE A 64 9.58 11.73 -4.51
C ILE A 64 9.04 10.96 -3.30
N PRO A 65 7.97 10.15 -3.45
CA PRO A 65 7.28 9.52 -2.33
C PRO A 65 8.14 8.52 -1.53
N HIS A 66 9.22 7.99 -2.11
CA HIS A 66 10.02 6.91 -1.49
C HIS A 66 11.07 7.40 -0.49
N TYR A 67 11.27 8.70 -0.33
CA TYR A 67 12.33 9.26 0.52
C TYR A 67 11.87 9.48 1.97
N THR A 68 11.07 8.55 2.50
CA THR A 68 10.48 8.58 3.85
C THR A 68 11.40 8.04 4.93
N THR A 69 12.60 7.54 4.57
CA THR A 69 13.63 7.10 5.53
C THR A 69 15.00 7.60 5.09
N GLU A 70 15.90 7.83 6.05
CA GLU A 70 17.28 8.26 5.76
C GLU A 70 18.01 7.26 4.85
N ARG A 71 17.78 5.95 5.05
CA ARG A 71 18.35 4.90 4.21
C ARG A 71 17.88 4.99 2.76
N ALA A 72 16.60 5.30 2.53
CA ALA A 72 16.07 5.48 1.18
C ALA A 72 16.70 6.69 0.49
N VAL A 73 16.92 7.79 1.23
CA VAL A 73 17.63 8.98 0.71
C VAL A 73 19.08 8.63 0.36
N LYS A 74 19.83 7.96 1.25
CA LYS A 74 21.21 7.52 0.98
C LYS A 74 21.32 6.64 -0.26
N ASN A 75 20.44 5.63 -0.37
CA ASN A 75 20.39 4.77 -1.56
C ASN A 75 20.10 5.57 -2.84
N ALA A 76 19.19 6.55 -2.78
CA ALA A 76 18.87 7.40 -3.93
C ALA A 76 20.06 8.27 -4.35
N VAL A 77 20.81 8.82 -3.39
CA VAL A 77 22.05 9.57 -3.66
C VAL A 77 23.10 8.67 -4.31
N GLN A 78 23.27 7.44 -3.83
CA GLN A 78 24.20 6.49 -4.44
C GLN A 78 23.80 6.16 -5.89
N MET A 79 22.51 5.86 -6.13
CA MET A 79 22.02 5.61 -7.50
C MET A 79 22.21 6.82 -8.42
N PHE A 80 22.02 8.03 -7.90
CA PHE A 80 22.27 9.27 -8.62
C PHE A 80 23.75 9.41 -9.02
N GLN A 81 24.67 9.19 -8.09
CA GLN A 81 26.12 9.26 -8.34
C GLN A 81 26.57 8.19 -9.36
N GLU A 82 26.11 6.95 -9.21
CA GLU A 82 26.41 5.86 -10.15
C GLU A 82 25.88 6.17 -11.56
N HIS A 83 24.67 6.73 -11.66
CA HIS A 83 24.06 7.12 -12.92
C HIS A 83 24.85 8.24 -13.61
N CYS A 84 25.19 9.30 -12.87
CA CYS A 84 26.00 10.42 -13.38
C CYS A 84 27.38 9.92 -13.86
N GLY A 85 28.04 9.06 -13.08
CA GLY A 85 29.34 8.49 -13.44
C GLY A 85 29.31 7.61 -14.69
N ARG A 86 28.24 6.81 -14.89
CA ARG A 86 28.11 5.95 -16.07
C ARG A 86 27.75 6.71 -17.35
N GLN A 87 26.87 7.70 -17.26
CA GLN A 87 26.39 8.43 -18.43
C GLN A 87 27.20 9.68 -18.76
N GLY A 88 28.15 10.07 -17.90
CA GLY A 88 28.91 11.31 -18.06
C GLY A 88 28.04 12.57 -17.94
N ILE A 89 26.84 12.44 -17.37
CA ILE A 89 25.90 13.54 -17.14
C ILE A 89 26.26 14.20 -15.82
N THR A 90 26.32 15.53 -15.79
CA THR A 90 26.40 16.31 -14.55
C THR A 90 25.00 16.79 -14.20
N GLY A 91 24.50 16.47 -13.00
CA GLY A 91 23.25 17.04 -12.49
C GLY A 91 23.42 18.53 -12.14
N SER A 92 22.36 19.16 -11.63
CA SER A 92 22.38 20.51 -11.06
C SER A 92 23.06 20.59 -9.69
N TYR A 93 23.12 19.46 -8.99
CA TYR A 93 23.65 19.36 -7.62
C TYR A 93 24.77 18.33 -7.50
N ARG A 94 25.74 18.64 -6.64
CA ARG A 94 26.71 17.67 -6.09
C ARG A 94 26.22 17.28 -4.69
N ILE A 95 26.02 15.98 -4.45
CA ILE A 95 25.49 15.46 -3.18
C ILE A 95 26.47 14.45 -2.61
N ASP A 96 26.83 14.60 -1.33
CA ASP A 96 27.67 13.66 -0.59
C ASP A 96 26.82 12.54 0.03
N ALA A 97 27.20 11.27 -0.22
CA ALA A 97 26.37 10.12 0.16
C ALA A 97 26.42 9.80 1.67
N GLU A 98 27.51 10.13 2.36
CA GLU A 98 27.66 9.86 3.80
C GLU A 98 26.97 10.93 4.65
N SER A 99 27.29 12.20 4.39
CA SER A 99 26.82 13.36 5.15
C SER A 99 25.47 13.90 4.66
N LEU A 100 25.00 13.47 3.48
CA LEU A 100 23.79 13.97 2.82
C LEU A 100 23.80 15.48 2.55
N ARG A 101 24.99 16.10 2.58
CA ARG A 101 25.15 17.51 2.22
C ARG A 101 25.14 17.68 0.71
N PHE A 102 24.58 18.79 0.24
CA PHE A 102 24.50 19.08 -1.18
C PHE A 102 24.92 20.51 -1.51
N GLU A 103 25.47 20.70 -2.70
CA GLU A 103 25.90 22.00 -3.22
C GLU A 103 25.43 22.15 -4.67
N ARG A 104 25.07 23.37 -5.08
CA ARG A 104 24.77 23.66 -6.48
C ARG A 104 26.06 23.66 -7.29
N LEU A 105 26.04 23.07 -8.47
CA LEU A 105 27.19 23.10 -9.39
C LEU A 105 27.30 24.43 -10.14
N SER A 106 26.19 25.14 -10.33
CA SER A 106 26.13 26.51 -10.87
C SER A 106 25.45 27.44 -9.86
N GLU A 107 26.13 28.51 -9.46
CA GLU A 107 25.57 29.51 -8.53
C GLU A 107 24.79 30.63 -9.24
N ILE A 108 24.99 30.81 -10.55
CA ILE A 108 24.56 32.02 -11.27
C ILE A 108 23.21 31.84 -11.97
N TYR A 109 22.95 30.69 -12.58
CA TYR A 109 21.67 30.35 -13.20
C TYR A 109 21.59 28.85 -13.50
N ASP A 110 20.46 28.23 -13.16
CA ASP A 110 20.13 26.85 -13.51
C ASP A 110 18.64 26.77 -13.87
N GLN A 111 18.38 26.57 -15.17
CA GLN A 111 17.03 26.55 -15.73
C GLN A 111 16.18 25.40 -15.17
N ASP A 112 16.80 24.25 -14.89
CA ASP A 112 16.10 23.07 -14.37
C ASP A 112 15.70 23.30 -12.90
N VAL A 113 16.55 23.98 -12.13
CA VAL A 113 16.23 24.36 -10.74
C VAL A 113 15.08 25.36 -10.69
N GLU A 114 15.05 26.39 -11.54
CA GLU A 114 13.91 27.31 -11.60
C GLU A 114 12.61 26.62 -12.04
N ALA A 115 12.69 25.74 -13.05
CA ALA A 115 11.56 24.94 -13.49
C ALA A 115 11.05 24.06 -12.33
N ALA A 116 11.96 23.42 -11.59
CA ALA A 116 11.62 22.59 -10.45
C ALA A 116 10.97 23.39 -9.32
N GLN A 117 11.43 24.62 -9.05
CA GLN A 117 10.80 25.50 -8.07
C GLN A 117 9.36 25.85 -8.46
N LYS A 118 9.12 26.17 -9.75
CA LYS A 118 7.77 26.46 -10.26
C LYS A 118 6.85 25.25 -10.11
N VAL A 119 7.33 24.06 -10.45
CA VAL A 119 6.57 22.81 -10.30
C VAL A 119 6.23 22.55 -8.83
N LEU A 120 7.20 22.65 -7.91
CA LEU A 120 6.95 22.43 -6.48
C LEU A 120 5.91 23.42 -5.92
N CYS A 121 5.94 24.68 -6.36
CA CYS A 121 5.03 25.70 -5.86
C CYS A 121 3.58 25.59 -6.37
N ALA A 122 3.27 24.66 -7.28
CA ALA A 122 1.94 24.48 -7.87
C ALA A 122 1.42 23.05 -7.67
N PRO A 123 0.09 22.83 -7.65
CA PRO A 123 -0.47 21.48 -7.71
C PRO A 123 -0.18 20.84 -9.07
N LEU A 124 0.23 19.56 -9.09
CA LEU A 124 0.47 18.84 -10.34
C LEU A 124 -0.85 18.70 -11.13
N PRO A 125 -0.86 18.87 -12.46
CA PRO A 125 -2.08 18.66 -13.23
C PRO A 125 -2.46 17.17 -13.27
N TYR A 126 -3.75 16.90 -13.44
CA TYR A 126 -4.25 15.56 -13.69
C TYR A 126 -4.14 15.22 -15.18
N ARG A 127 -3.86 13.93 -15.47
CA ARG A 127 -3.94 13.44 -16.85
C ARG A 127 -5.39 13.46 -17.33
N GLN A 128 -5.62 14.04 -18.50
CA GLN A 128 -6.93 14.10 -19.14
C GLN A 128 -7.27 12.77 -19.84
N VAL A 129 -8.56 12.50 -19.97
CA VAL A 129 -9.11 11.35 -20.71
C VAL A 129 -9.77 11.86 -21.98
N GLU A 130 -9.27 11.43 -23.14
CA GLU A 130 -9.77 11.85 -24.45
C GLU A 130 -10.73 10.85 -25.11
N ARG A 131 -11.13 9.78 -24.40
CA ARG A 131 -12.00 8.74 -24.96
C ARG A 131 -13.45 9.21 -25.03
N GLN A 132 -14.04 9.05 -26.21
CA GLN A 132 -15.45 9.38 -26.47
C GLN A 132 -16.34 8.13 -26.38
N PHE A 133 -17.60 8.33 -26.00
CA PHE A 133 -18.63 7.30 -26.09
C PHE A 133 -18.86 6.86 -27.54
N ALA A 134 -19.20 5.58 -27.73
CA ALA A 134 -19.67 5.10 -29.02
C ALA A 134 -21.04 5.71 -29.33
N ASP A 135 -21.31 5.98 -30.61
CA ASP A 135 -22.64 6.35 -31.05
C ASP A 135 -23.58 5.15 -30.88
N SER A 136 -24.58 5.27 -30.02
CA SER A 136 -25.50 4.16 -29.72
C SER A 136 -26.37 3.76 -30.90
N SER A 137 -26.57 4.63 -31.89
CA SER A 137 -27.42 4.35 -33.06
C SER A 137 -26.75 3.45 -34.11
N ARG A 138 -25.44 3.23 -33.97
CA ARG A 138 -24.60 2.51 -34.93
C ARG A 138 -24.10 1.20 -34.34
N ASP A 139 -23.68 0.30 -35.21
CA ASP A 139 -23.15 -0.99 -34.79
C ASP A 139 -21.88 -0.82 -33.96
N ILE A 140 -21.81 -1.65 -32.91
CA ILE A 140 -20.71 -1.71 -31.97
C ILE A 140 -20.09 -3.10 -32.06
N HIS A 141 -18.77 -3.14 -32.12
CA HIS A 141 -18.01 -4.37 -32.21
C HIS A 141 -17.33 -4.66 -30.87
N VAL A 142 -17.42 -5.90 -30.41
CA VAL A 142 -16.79 -6.35 -29.17
C VAL A 142 -15.88 -7.51 -29.47
N ARG A 143 -14.67 -7.47 -28.92
CA ARG A 143 -13.74 -8.60 -28.88
C ARG A 143 -13.62 -9.05 -27.43
N LEU A 144 -13.94 -10.31 -27.16
CA LEU A 144 -13.95 -10.86 -25.80
C LEU A 144 -12.60 -11.42 -25.34
N PHE A 145 -11.65 -11.59 -26.27
CA PHE A 145 -10.33 -12.12 -25.97
C PHE A 145 -9.25 -11.13 -26.37
N SER A 146 -8.14 -11.16 -25.63
CA SER A 146 -6.90 -10.45 -25.98
C SER A 146 -6.18 -11.05 -27.19
N ASP A 147 -6.70 -12.15 -27.75
CA ASP A 147 -6.22 -12.75 -29.00
C ASP A 147 -6.81 -11.98 -30.19
N GLU A 148 -5.93 -11.44 -31.05
CA GLU A 148 -6.33 -10.71 -32.26
C GLU A 148 -7.15 -11.56 -33.24
N ARG A 149 -7.11 -12.90 -33.11
CA ARG A 149 -7.83 -13.85 -33.96
C ARG A 149 -9.23 -14.19 -33.47
N ALA A 150 -9.64 -13.72 -32.29
CA ALA A 150 -10.95 -14.02 -31.76
C ALA A 150 -12.09 -13.38 -32.58
N PRO A 151 -13.24 -14.06 -32.73
CA PRO A 151 -14.38 -13.52 -33.47
C PRO A 151 -14.89 -12.24 -32.80
N SER A 152 -15.05 -11.18 -33.61
CA SER A 152 -15.70 -9.94 -33.16
C SER A 152 -17.21 -10.16 -33.12
N MET A 153 -17.82 -9.97 -31.95
CA MET A 153 -19.28 -9.91 -31.85
C MET A 153 -19.79 -8.55 -32.29
N VAL A 154 -20.89 -8.56 -33.05
CA VAL A 154 -21.58 -7.35 -33.49
C VAL A 154 -22.81 -7.13 -32.61
N ILE A 155 -22.86 -5.96 -32.00
CA ILE A 155 -24.02 -5.44 -31.30
C ILE A 155 -24.68 -4.41 -32.24
N PRO A 156 -25.86 -4.70 -32.81
CA PRO A 156 -26.57 -3.75 -33.63
C PRO A 156 -26.84 -2.44 -32.89
N GLY A 157 -26.97 -1.35 -33.63
CA GLY A 157 -27.36 -0.05 -33.08
C GLY A 157 -28.55 -0.12 -32.11
N ILE A 158 -28.35 0.39 -30.89
CA ILE A 158 -29.32 0.46 -29.80
C ILE A 158 -30.27 1.63 -30.06
N LYS A 159 -31.49 1.31 -30.49
CA LYS A 159 -32.52 2.30 -30.84
C LYS A 159 -33.17 2.99 -29.64
N THR A 160 -33.08 2.39 -28.45
CA THR A 160 -33.64 2.97 -27.23
C THR A 160 -32.83 4.21 -26.84
N PRO A 161 -33.49 5.38 -26.60
CA PRO A 161 -32.80 6.58 -26.15
C PRO A 161 -32.03 6.32 -24.84
N LEU A 162 -30.75 6.65 -24.84
CA LEU A 162 -29.89 6.53 -23.67
C LEU A 162 -29.77 7.88 -22.97
N PRO A 163 -29.84 7.94 -21.63
CA PRO A 163 -29.58 9.18 -20.89
C PRO A 163 -28.17 9.71 -21.18
N PRO A 164 -27.95 11.03 -21.08
CA PRO A 164 -26.60 11.58 -21.14
C PRO A 164 -25.75 11.07 -19.97
N PRO A 165 -24.41 10.97 -20.16
CA PRO A 165 -23.50 10.60 -19.07
C PRO A 165 -23.36 11.75 -18.08
N ASP A 166 -23.34 11.42 -16.79
CA ASP A 166 -23.01 12.34 -15.71
C ASP A 166 -21.57 12.13 -15.26
N THR A 167 -20.91 13.21 -14.86
CA THR A 167 -19.53 13.18 -14.36
C THR A 167 -19.43 13.73 -12.95
N HIS A 168 -18.39 13.33 -12.23
CA HIS A 168 -18.06 13.93 -10.94
C HIS A 168 -17.60 15.38 -11.10
N PRO A 169 -17.87 16.25 -10.11
CA PRO A 169 -17.26 17.57 -10.08
C PRO A 169 -15.73 17.45 -9.96
N THR A 170 -15.00 18.37 -10.57
CA THR A 170 -13.53 18.33 -10.67
C THR A 170 -12.83 19.04 -9.51
N SER A 171 -13.50 19.99 -8.86
CA SER A 171 -13.01 20.71 -7.67
C SER A 171 -14.17 21.45 -7.01
N GLN A 172 -14.12 21.62 -5.69
CA GLN A 172 -14.97 22.55 -4.96
C GLN A 172 -14.14 23.47 -4.06
N PRO A 173 -14.57 24.73 -3.86
CA PRO A 173 -13.92 25.63 -2.91
C PRO A 173 -14.06 25.09 -1.48
N SER A 174 -13.01 25.28 -0.67
CA SER A 174 -13.01 24.92 0.75
C SER A 174 -14.19 25.59 1.45
N VAL A 175 -15.04 24.79 2.09
CA VAL A 175 -16.15 25.29 2.89
C VAL A 175 -15.64 25.78 4.25
N ALA A 176 -16.34 26.76 4.82
CA ALA A 176 -16.12 27.21 6.18
C ALA A 176 -16.34 26.05 7.19
N PRO A 177 -15.85 26.15 8.43
CA PRO A 177 -16.15 25.18 9.48
C PRO A 177 -17.64 24.83 9.54
N ILE A 178 -17.96 23.53 9.55
CA ILE A 178 -19.35 23.08 9.65
C ILE A 178 -19.75 23.13 11.13
N VAL A 179 -20.77 23.91 11.45
CA VAL A 179 -21.29 24.04 12.82
C VAL A 179 -22.70 23.45 12.86
N ILE A 180 -22.88 22.44 13.70
CA ILE A 180 -24.13 21.70 13.83
C ILE A 180 -24.69 21.94 15.24
N PRO A 181 -25.79 22.68 15.39
CA PRO A 181 -26.47 22.82 16.68
C PRO A 181 -27.00 21.48 17.17
N TRP A 182 -26.79 21.16 18.44
CA TRP A 182 -27.25 19.90 19.03
C TRP A 182 -28.77 19.79 19.03
N ASP A 183 -29.47 20.91 19.26
CA ASP A 183 -30.93 20.98 19.22
C ASP A 183 -31.50 20.63 17.84
N ALA A 184 -30.81 20.99 16.76
CA ALA A 184 -31.22 20.62 15.40
C ALA A 184 -31.13 19.09 15.18
N LEU A 185 -30.15 18.42 15.79
CA LEU A 185 -30.05 16.95 15.77
C LEU A 185 -31.17 16.29 16.60
N LEU A 186 -31.57 16.90 17.71
CA LEU A 186 -32.71 16.44 18.50
C LEU A 186 -34.03 16.59 17.74
N GLU A 187 -34.22 17.70 17.03
CA GLU A 187 -35.40 17.91 16.17
C GLU A 187 -35.49 16.86 15.06
N ILE A 188 -34.40 16.60 14.34
CA ILE A 188 -34.34 15.52 13.34
C ILE A 188 -34.66 14.18 13.99
N SER A 189 -34.06 13.87 15.14
CA SER A 189 -34.34 12.61 15.85
C SER A 189 -35.82 12.39 16.15
N ARG A 190 -36.56 13.44 16.55
CA ARG A 190 -38.01 13.38 16.74
C ARG A 190 -38.76 13.06 15.45
N GLU A 191 -38.38 13.70 14.35
CA GLU A 191 -38.97 13.43 13.04
C GLU A 191 -38.77 11.96 12.61
N LEU A 192 -37.59 11.39 12.89
CA LEU A 192 -37.31 9.98 12.57
C LEU A 192 -38.19 9.04 13.41
N ASP A 193 -38.38 9.32 14.70
CA ASP A 193 -39.28 8.53 15.56
C ASP A 193 -40.75 8.64 15.10
N VAL A 194 -41.19 9.83 14.64
CA VAL A 194 -42.51 10.00 14.02
C VAL A 194 -42.63 9.20 12.71
N ASN A 195 -41.59 9.19 11.87
CA ASN A 195 -41.56 8.40 10.64
C ASN A 195 -41.63 6.89 10.93
N ASP A 196 -40.91 6.43 11.95
CA ASP A 196 -40.94 5.04 12.40
C ASP A 196 -42.34 4.65 12.92
N ALA A 197 -43.01 5.54 13.66
CA ALA A 197 -44.37 5.31 14.16
C ALA A 197 -45.42 5.23 13.03
N GLN A 198 -45.20 5.90 11.90
CA GLN A 198 -46.06 5.83 10.71
C GLN A 198 -45.93 4.50 9.94
N HIS A 199 -44.92 3.69 10.28
CA HIS A 199 -44.60 2.43 9.60
C HIS A 199 -44.51 1.28 10.61
N PRO A 200 -45.65 0.78 11.14
CA PRO A 200 -45.69 -0.19 12.23
C PRO A 200 -45.06 -1.56 11.88
N GLU A 201 -44.90 -1.85 10.58
CA GLU A 201 -44.20 -3.05 10.11
C GLU A 201 -42.70 -3.04 10.44
N ARG A 202 -42.17 -1.89 10.87
CA ARG A 202 -40.74 -1.69 11.14
C ARG A 202 -40.49 -1.64 12.64
N LYS A 203 -39.34 -2.15 13.06
CA LYS A 203 -38.88 -2.02 14.45
C LYS A 203 -38.57 -0.54 14.76
N PRO A 204 -39.15 0.05 15.82
CA PRO A 204 -38.82 1.41 16.26
C PRO A 204 -37.39 1.48 16.79
N ARG A 205 -36.71 2.61 16.53
CA ARG A 205 -35.29 2.81 16.88
C ARG A 205 -35.06 3.76 18.06
N HIS A 206 -36.06 4.51 18.49
CA HIS A 206 -35.98 5.42 19.65
C HIS A 206 -34.81 6.42 19.52
N TRP A 207 -34.77 7.12 18.38
CA TRP A 207 -33.71 8.05 18.01
C TRP A 207 -33.57 9.18 19.02
N GLU A 208 -34.68 9.82 19.40
CA GLU A 208 -34.67 10.95 20.33
C GLU A 208 -34.15 10.53 21.71
N ALA A 209 -34.70 9.45 22.27
CA ALA A 209 -34.31 8.97 23.60
C ALA A 209 -32.81 8.63 23.66
N THR A 210 -32.27 8.04 22.59
CA THR A 210 -30.85 7.71 22.49
C THR A 210 -29.99 8.98 22.45
N LEU A 211 -30.36 9.97 21.62
CA LEU A 211 -29.58 11.21 21.48
C LEU A 211 -29.69 12.13 22.71
N GLN A 212 -30.84 12.16 23.40
CA GLN A 212 -31.01 12.88 24.67
C GLN A 212 -30.13 12.31 25.80
N GLY A 213 -29.86 11.00 25.77
CA GLY A 213 -28.94 10.35 26.70
C GLY A 213 -27.46 10.71 26.46
N CYS A 214 -27.14 11.33 25.32
CA CYS A 214 -25.78 11.70 24.95
C CYS A 214 -25.41 13.10 25.47
N ARG A 215 -24.15 13.28 25.86
CA ARG A 215 -23.59 14.58 26.21
C ARG A 215 -22.39 14.88 25.33
N LEU A 216 -22.44 16.01 24.62
CA LEU A 216 -21.31 16.49 23.84
C LEU A 216 -20.34 17.26 24.75
N LEU A 217 -19.11 16.77 24.82
CA LEU A 217 -18.04 17.34 25.63
C LEU A 217 -16.84 17.68 24.73
N ALA A 218 -16.17 18.80 24.98
CA ALA A 218 -14.90 19.15 24.32
C ALA A 218 -13.81 19.43 25.36
N LEU A 219 -12.55 19.18 24.98
CA LEU A 219 -11.41 19.45 25.84
C LEU A 219 -11.02 20.94 25.74
N SER A 220 -11.10 21.64 26.87
CA SER A 220 -10.73 23.06 27.01
C SER A 220 -9.84 23.19 28.25
N GLY A 221 -8.62 23.72 28.10
CA GLY A 221 -7.69 23.92 29.22
C GLY A 221 -7.33 22.66 30.03
N GLY A 222 -7.49 21.45 29.46
CA GLY A 222 -7.25 20.18 30.14
C GLY A 222 -8.47 19.57 30.86
N HIS A 223 -9.63 20.23 30.80
CA HIS A 223 -10.90 19.73 31.35
C HIS A 223 -11.93 19.50 30.24
N LEU A 224 -12.90 18.63 30.51
CA LEU A 224 -14.02 18.38 29.60
C LEU A 224 -15.16 19.35 29.91
N GLU A 225 -15.46 20.23 28.98
CA GLU A 225 -16.55 21.20 29.06
C GLU A 225 -17.71 20.78 28.17
N ARG A 226 -18.94 21.06 28.60
CA ARG A 226 -20.14 20.77 27.81
C ARG A 226 -20.28 21.77 26.67
N HIS A 227 -20.63 21.26 25.49
CA HIS A 227 -20.95 22.07 24.33
C HIS A 227 -22.32 21.68 23.77
N ASP A 228 -23.04 22.68 23.26
CA ASP A 228 -24.35 22.47 22.61
C ASP A 228 -24.24 22.58 21.08
N THR A 229 -23.02 22.66 20.55
CA THR A 229 -22.74 22.71 19.11
C THR A 229 -21.59 21.79 18.74
N LEU A 230 -21.78 20.92 17.75
CA LEU A 230 -20.73 20.10 17.16
C LEU A 230 -20.05 20.88 16.04
N THR A 231 -18.80 21.28 16.24
CA THR A 231 -18.00 22.01 15.25
C THR A 231 -17.02 21.07 14.55
N LEU A 232 -17.16 20.90 13.24
CA LEU A 232 -16.31 20.09 12.38
C LEU A 232 -15.39 21.02 11.58
N ASN A 233 -14.12 21.04 11.96
CA ASN A 233 -13.08 21.83 11.30
C ASN A 233 -11.75 21.08 11.35
N GLY A 234 -11.12 20.90 10.19
CA GLY A 234 -9.90 20.11 10.06
C GLY A 234 -10.09 18.67 10.55
N LEU A 235 -9.03 18.10 11.13
CA LEU A 235 -9.09 16.78 11.74
C LEU A 235 -9.68 16.86 13.16
N LYS A 236 -10.77 16.13 13.39
CA LYS A 236 -11.42 16.00 14.70
C LYS A 236 -11.55 14.53 15.07
N HIS A 237 -11.22 14.20 16.31
CA HIS A 237 -11.48 12.88 16.89
C HIS A 237 -12.68 12.97 17.83
N LEU A 238 -13.72 12.21 17.52
CA LEU A 238 -14.88 12.05 18.38
C LEU A 238 -14.77 10.69 19.09
N ILE A 239 -14.66 10.72 20.41
CA ILE A 239 -14.53 9.53 21.25
C ILE A 239 -15.88 9.28 21.93
N GLY A 240 -16.44 8.09 21.74
CA GLY A 240 -17.67 7.66 22.39
C GLY A 240 -17.47 6.30 23.04
N LEU A 241 -18.03 6.11 24.24
CA LEU A 241 -18.05 4.80 24.88
C LEU A 241 -18.90 3.81 24.07
N PRO A 242 -18.57 2.50 24.07
CA PRO A 242 -19.42 1.50 23.42
C PRO A 242 -20.86 1.60 23.91
N GLY A 243 -21.82 1.62 22.98
CA GLY A 243 -23.24 1.73 23.31
C GLY A 243 -23.75 3.15 23.58
N VAL A 244 -22.91 4.19 23.50
CA VAL A 244 -23.33 5.59 23.73
C VAL A 244 -24.26 6.15 22.63
N GLY A 245 -24.58 5.39 21.58
CA GLY A 245 -25.41 5.88 20.47
C GLY A 245 -24.63 6.53 19.32
N LYS A 246 -23.36 6.17 19.11
CA LYS A 246 -22.53 6.63 17.97
C LYS A 246 -23.24 6.41 16.62
N THR A 247 -23.81 5.22 16.41
CA THR A 247 -24.58 4.89 15.21
C THR A 247 -25.77 5.83 15.02
N THR A 248 -26.50 6.15 16.08
CA THR A 248 -27.60 7.13 16.07
C THR A 248 -27.10 8.50 15.66
N LEU A 249 -26.01 8.97 16.27
CA LEU A 249 -25.40 10.25 15.93
C LEU A 249 -24.99 10.31 14.45
N LEU A 250 -24.35 9.27 13.91
CA LEU A 250 -23.91 9.23 12.50
C LEU A 250 -25.07 9.35 11.51
N ILE A 251 -26.19 8.67 11.77
CA ILE A 251 -27.38 8.75 10.91
C ILE A 251 -28.00 10.15 10.96
N VAL A 252 -28.24 10.68 12.17
CA VAL A 252 -28.88 11.99 12.35
C VAL A 252 -28.01 13.11 11.77
N VAL A 253 -26.68 13.05 11.99
CA VAL A 253 -25.72 13.97 11.37
C VAL A 253 -25.72 13.83 9.85
N GLY A 254 -25.73 12.61 9.31
CA GLY A 254 -25.80 12.40 7.86
C GLY A 254 -27.04 13.02 7.23
N ILE A 255 -28.21 12.87 7.86
CA ILE A 255 -29.47 13.49 7.40
C ILE A 255 -29.41 15.01 7.49
N TYR A 256 -28.89 15.56 8.60
CA TYR A 256 -28.68 17.01 8.72
C TYR A 256 -27.80 17.54 7.59
N LEU A 257 -26.67 16.88 7.33
CA LEU A 257 -25.71 17.32 6.33
C LEU A 257 -26.28 17.25 4.90
N ASP A 258 -27.04 16.21 4.57
CA ASP A 258 -27.73 16.08 3.28
C ASP A 258 -28.75 17.22 3.06
N ARG A 259 -29.55 17.54 4.09
CA ARG A 259 -30.51 18.67 4.07
C ARG A 259 -29.82 20.02 3.85
N GLN A 260 -28.62 20.19 4.40
CA GLN A 260 -27.80 21.39 4.19
C GLN A 260 -26.98 21.35 2.88
N SER A 261 -27.19 20.34 2.03
CA SER A 261 -26.52 20.19 0.73
C SER A 261 -25.01 19.96 0.79
N TYR A 262 -24.48 19.49 1.93
CA TYR A 262 -23.06 19.12 2.04
C TYR A 262 -22.76 17.80 1.32
N ARG A 263 -21.54 17.68 0.78
CA ARG A 263 -20.99 16.44 0.25
C ARG A 263 -20.21 15.72 1.33
N VAL A 264 -20.66 14.51 1.68
CA VAL A 264 -20.16 13.78 2.85
C VAL A 264 -19.85 12.34 2.49
N MET A 265 -18.71 11.84 2.97
CA MET A 265 -18.33 10.43 2.82
C MET A 265 -18.25 9.76 4.20
N PHE A 266 -18.96 8.65 4.38
CA PHE A 266 -18.84 7.79 5.54
C PHE A 266 -18.11 6.50 5.18
N PHE A 267 -16.95 6.29 5.80
CA PHE A 267 -16.24 5.02 5.76
C PHE A 267 -16.62 4.16 6.95
N PHE A 268 -17.06 2.94 6.68
CA PHE A 268 -17.44 1.95 7.69
C PHE A 268 -16.46 0.77 7.71
N PRO A 269 -16.41 -0.02 8.79
CA PRO A 269 -15.47 -1.14 8.95
C PRO A 269 -15.67 -2.29 7.95
N SER A 270 -16.84 -2.37 7.31
CA SER A 270 -17.12 -3.37 6.28
C SER A 270 -18.14 -2.86 5.25
N ILE A 271 -18.17 -3.52 4.09
CA ILE A 271 -19.14 -3.25 3.03
C ILE A 271 -20.57 -3.56 3.49
N GLU A 272 -20.75 -4.58 4.31
CA GLU A 272 -22.09 -4.94 4.83
C GLU A 272 -22.62 -3.88 5.81
N ILE A 273 -21.77 -3.35 6.69
CA ILE A 273 -22.15 -2.23 7.57
C ILE A 273 -22.48 -0.99 6.71
N ALA A 274 -21.66 -0.67 5.70
CA ALA A 274 -21.95 0.43 4.79
C ALA A 274 -23.30 0.27 4.06
N ARG A 275 -23.64 -0.95 3.63
CA ARG A 275 -24.94 -1.27 2.99
C ARG A 275 -26.11 -1.09 3.97
N GLN A 276 -25.97 -1.53 5.22
CA GLN A 276 -26.99 -1.31 6.24
C GLN A 276 -27.23 0.18 6.50
N HIS A 277 -26.17 0.98 6.53
CA HIS A 277 -26.28 2.44 6.63
C HIS A 277 -26.89 3.08 5.37
N LEU A 278 -26.54 2.60 4.17
CA LEU A 278 -27.20 3.01 2.92
C LEU A 278 -28.72 2.83 3.02
N GLU A 279 -29.15 1.65 3.48
CA GLU A 279 -30.55 1.31 3.68
C GLU A 279 -31.24 2.24 4.70
N GLN A 280 -30.57 2.58 5.81
CA GLN A 280 -31.10 3.56 6.77
C GLN A 280 -31.25 4.95 6.14
N PHE A 281 -30.25 5.43 5.38
CA PHE A 281 -30.35 6.73 4.73
C PHE A 281 -31.49 6.77 3.70
N HIS A 282 -31.63 5.73 2.87
CA HIS A 282 -32.73 5.62 1.91
C HIS A 282 -34.09 5.56 2.62
N ARG A 283 -34.19 4.84 3.74
CA ARG A 283 -35.40 4.75 4.57
C ARG A 283 -35.90 6.13 5.00
N TYR A 284 -35.00 7.06 5.31
CA TYR A 284 -35.33 8.41 5.76
C TYR A 284 -35.25 9.47 4.65
N GLY A 285 -35.31 9.05 3.38
CA GLY A 285 -35.43 9.95 2.23
C GLY A 285 -34.13 10.57 1.74
N VAL A 286 -32.97 10.16 2.27
CA VAL A 286 -31.66 10.63 1.81
C VAL A 286 -31.21 9.84 0.58
N THR A 287 -30.82 10.53 -0.48
CA THR A 287 -30.27 9.89 -1.69
C THR A 287 -28.78 9.61 -1.52
N ALA A 288 -28.48 8.50 -0.85
CA ALA A 288 -27.11 8.05 -0.60
C ALA A 288 -26.58 7.15 -1.73
N GLY A 289 -25.30 7.28 -2.06
CA GLY A 289 -24.56 6.42 -2.99
C GLY A 289 -23.58 5.50 -2.26
N MET A 290 -23.24 4.36 -2.85
CA MET A 290 -22.33 3.39 -2.22
C MET A 290 -21.02 3.23 -3.01
N LEU A 291 -19.90 3.52 -2.36
CA LEU A 291 -18.55 3.35 -2.91
C LEU A 291 -18.05 1.94 -2.60
N VAL A 292 -17.99 1.10 -3.64
CA VAL A 292 -17.55 -0.30 -3.54
C VAL A 292 -16.53 -0.66 -4.62
N GLY A 293 -15.67 -1.63 -4.33
CA GLY A 293 -14.68 -2.13 -5.29
C GLY A 293 -15.33 -2.68 -6.57
N GLN A 294 -14.81 -2.27 -7.72
CA GLN A 294 -15.42 -2.55 -9.03
C GLN A 294 -14.75 -3.71 -9.79
N SER A 295 -13.69 -4.33 -9.25
CA SER A 295 -12.99 -5.42 -9.93
C SER A 295 -13.90 -6.65 -10.10
N PRO A 296 -13.74 -7.44 -11.18
CA PRO A 296 -14.58 -8.63 -11.41
C PRO A 296 -14.60 -9.57 -10.20
N GLN A 297 -13.43 -9.90 -9.64
CA GLN A 297 -13.29 -10.78 -8.49
C GLN A 297 -13.96 -10.21 -7.23
N THR A 298 -13.80 -8.91 -6.97
CA THR A 298 -14.43 -8.25 -5.82
C THR A 298 -15.95 -8.25 -5.93
N ARG A 299 -16.49 -8.04 -7.15
CA ARG A 299 -17.93 -8.15 -7.40
C ARG A 299 -18.46 -9.56 -7.15
N VAL A 300 -17.79 -10.59 -7.67
CA VAL A 300 -18.21 -11.99 -7.44
C VAL A 300 -18.23 -12.31 -5.95
N ARG A 301 -17.17 -11.94 -5.22
CA ARG A 301 -17.09 -12.15 -3.78
C ARG A 301 -18.23 -11.45 -3.02
N HIS A 302 -18.50 -10.18 -3.31
CA HIS A 302 -19.60 -9.46 -2.65
C HIS A 302 -20.97 -10.00 -3.03
N ALA A 303 -21.18 -10.37 -4.29
CA ALA A 303 -22.42 -11.01 -4.73
C ALA A 303 -22.66 -12.34 -4.01
N ALA A 304 -21.62 -13.16 -3.81
CA ALA A 304 -21.70 -14.41 -3.05
C ALA A 304 -22.07 -14.16 -1.58
N GLN A 305 -21.41 -13.22 -0.91
CA GLN A 305 -21.71 -12.84 0.49
C GLN A 305 -23.15 -12.34 0.66
N ILE A 306 -23.64 -11.56 -0.31
CA ILE A 306 -25.04 -11.09 -0.32
C ILE A 306 -26.00 -12.25 -0.54
N ALA A 307 -25.68 -13.16 -1.47
CA ALA A 307 -26.49 -14.35 -1.71
C ALA A 307 -26.59 -15.23 -0.46
N GLU A 308 -25.48 -15.43 0.26
CA GLU A 308 -25.47 -16.12 1.56
C GLU A 308 -26.34 -15.40 2.59
N THR A 309 -26.27 -14.08 2.66
CA THR A 309 -27.08 -13.27 3.59
C THR A 309 -28.57 -13.38 3.25
N ILE A 310 -28.93 -13.36 1.97
CA ILE A 310 -30.31 -13.53 1.48
C ILE A 310 -30.79 -14.95 1.78
N ALA A 311 -29.96 -15.96 1.51
CA ALA A 311 -30.31 -17.37 1.76
C ALA A 311 -30.48 -17.70 3.25
N ALA A 312 -29.80 -16.94 4.12
CA ALA A 312 -29.98 -17.02 5.56
C ALA A 312 -31.29 -16.38 6.05
N GLN A 313 -31.99 -15.62 5.20
CA GLN A 313 -33.38 -15.21 5.47
C GLN A 313 -34.31 -16.39 5.21
N GLY A 314 -35.45 -16.44 5.92
CA GLY A 314 -36.42 -17.54 5.85
C GLY A 314 -36.78 -17.96 4.41
N ASP A 315 -37.24 -19.20 4.25
CA ASP A 315 -37.56 -19.81 2.94
C ASP A 315 -36.37 -19.88 1.96
N GLY A 316 -35.15 -19.92 2.48
CA GLY A 316 -33.92 -19.99 1.68
C GLY A 316 -33.69 -18.75 0.81
N GLY A 317 -34.28 -17.61 1.20
CA GLY A 317 -34.13 -16.33 0.49
C GLY A 317 -34.97 -16.16 -0.77
N PHE A 318 -35.92 -17.06 -1.04
CA PHE A 318 -36.79 -16.95 -2.22
C PHE A 318 -37.65 -15.67 -2.18
N GLY A 319 -37.60 -14.85 -3.22
CA GLY A 319 -38.34 -13.58 -3.29
C GLY A 319 -37.79 -12.46 -2.41
N HIS A 320 -36.68 -12.69 -1.70
CA HIS A 320 -36.03 -11.70 -0.86
C HIS A 320 -34.90 -10.98 -1.61
N THR A 321 -34.76 -9.69 -1.34
CA THR A 321 -33.66 -8.86 -1.85
C THR A 321 -33.19 -7.90 -0.76
N LEU A 322 -31.96 -7.41 -0.89
CA LEU A 322 -31.38 -6.44 0.03
C LEU A 322 -31.21 -5.10 -0.67
N VAL A 323 -31.52 -4.01 0.04
CA VAL A 323 -31.24 -2.66 -0.44
C VAL A 323 -29.74 -2.52 -0.68
N GLY A 324 -29.37 -2.04 -1.87
CA GLY A 324 -27.98 -1.91 -2.33
C GLY A 324 -27.40 -3.15 -3.00
N ALA A 325 -28.11 -4.29 -3.08
CA ALA A 325 -27.62 -5.50 -3.77
C ALA A 325 -27.32 -5.26 -5.26
N ASP A 326 -28.10 -4.39 -5.89
CA ASP A 326 -27.95 -3.95 -7.28
C ASP A 326 -26.64 -3.19 -7.57
N CYS A 327 -25.98 -2.63 -6.55
CA CYS A 327 -24.68 -2.00 -6.69
C CYS A 327 -23.56 -3.01 -6.98
N PHE A 328 -23.81 -4.30 -6.74
CA PHE A 328 -22.88 -5.40 -6.97
C PHE A 328 -23.21 -6.21 -8.22
N ALA A 329 -24.14 -5.74 -9.06
CA ALA A 329 -24.48 -6.40 -10.31
C ALA A 329 -23.21 -6.73 -11.12
N HIS A 330 -23.08 -8.00 -11.49
CA HIS A 330 -21.93 -8.53 -12.19
C HIS A 330 -22.11 -8.60 -13.70
N PRO A 331 -23.21 -9.14 -14.28
CA PRO A 331 -23.25 -9.42 -15.72
C PRO A 331 -23.29 -8.15 -16.59
N CYS A 332 -22.64 -8.23 -17.75
CA CYS A 332 -22.77 -7.22 -18.80
C CYS A 332 -24.15 -7.31 -19.47
N VAL A 333 -24.72 -6.16 -19.83
CA VAL A 333 -26.02 -6.09 -20.54
C VAL A 333 -25.87 -6.14 -22.07
N LEU A 334 -24.69 -5.83 -22.61
CA LEU A 334 -24.43 -5.85 -24.07
C LEU A 334 -24.78 -7.18 -24.76
N PRO A 335 -24.52 -8.36 -24.18
CA PRO A 335 -24.89 -9.64 -24.80
C PRO A 335 -26.37 -9.76 -25.12
N ALA A 336 -27.25 -9.11 -24.34
CA ALA A 336 -28.68 -9.12 -24.56
C ALA A 336 -29.10 -8.42 -25.87
N PHE A 337 -28.25 -7.53 -26.40
CA PHE A 337 -28.45 -6.85 -27.67
C PHE A 337 -27.74 -7.55 -28.84
N SER A 338 -26.90 -8.56 -28.58
CA SER A 338 -26.18 -9.29 -29.62
C SER A 338 -27.14 -10.14 -30.46
N THR A 339 -26.95 -10.11 -31.77
CA THR A 339 -27.60 -11.03 -32.73
C THR A 339 -26.69 -12.16 -33.17
N SER A 340 -25.48 -12.26 -32.59
CA SER A 340 -24.50 -13.30 -32.91
C SER A 340 -24.86 -14.63 -32.26
N GLU A 341 -24.70 -15.73 -33.00
CA GLU A 341 -24.80 -17.10 -32.46
C GLU A 341 -23.73 -17.39 -31.40
N THR A 342 -22.63 -16.63 -31.40
CA THR A 342 -21.54 -16.72 -30.42
C THR A 342 -21.83 -16.03 -29.08
N ARG A 343 -23.09 -15.65 -28.81
CA ARG A 343 -23.49 -15.01 -27.54
C ARG A 343 -23.16 -15.88 -26.31
N ASP A 344 -23.23 -17.20 -26.45
CA ASP A 344 -22.95 -18.15 -25.37
C ASP A 344 -21.45 -18.19 -24.98
N GLU A 345 -20.57 -17.64 -25.81
CA GLU A 345 -19.14 -17.49 -25.51
C GLU A 345 -18.84 -16.32 -24.56
N TRP A 346 -19.84 -15.45 -24.28
CA TRP A 346 -19.66 -14.28 -23.42
C TRP A 346 -19.68 -14.65 -21.93
N SER A 347 -18.52 -14.58 -21.25
CA SER A 347 -18.45 -14.87 -19.82
C SER A 347 -19.18 -13.83 -18.98
N LEU A 348 -19.80 -14.25 -17.89
CA LEU A 348 -20.45 -13.34 -16.92
C LEU A 348 -19.50 -12.26 -16.38
N ALA A 349 -18.19 -12.54 -16.37
CA ALA A 349 -17.16 -11.61 -15.92
C ALA A 349 -16.84 -10.51 -16.95
N ASP A 350 -17.03 -10.80 -18.24
CA ASP A 350 -16.57 -9.96 -19.35
C ASP A 350 -17.43 -8.70 -19.48
N ALA A 351 -16.78 -7.54 -19.39
CA ALA A 351 -17.43 -6.25 -19.54
C ALA A 351 -16.49 -5.23 -20.22
N PRO A 352 -16.56 -5.09 -21.56
CA PRO A 352 -15.68 -4.25 -22.36
C PRO A 352 -16.07 -2.76 -22.28
N CYS A 353 -16.31 -2.24 -21.07
CA CYS A 353 -16.92 -0.91 -20.86
C CYS A 353 -16.10 0.24 -21.47
N GLU A 354 -14.79 0.05 -21.63
CA GLU A 354 -13.85 1.05 -22.15
C GLU A 354 -13.20 0.66 -23.48
N GLU A 355 -13.55 -0.51 -24.02
CA GLU A 355 -12.85 -1.15 -25.13
C GLU A 355 -13.77 -1.57 -26.28
N VAL A 356 -15.03 -1.13 -26.26
CA VAL A 356 -15.92 -1.34 -27.41
C VAL A 356 -15.32 -0.67 -28.65
N GLN A 357 -15.49 -1.29 -29.81
CA GLN A 357 -14.98 -0.80 -31.08
C GLN A 357 -16.11 -0.25 -31.93
N GLN A 358 -15.87 0.86 -32.61
CA GLN A 358 -16.80 1.40 -33.59
C GLN A 358 -16.03 1.87 -34.82
N LEU A 359 -16.58 1.62 -36.00
CA LEU A 359 -15.98 2.06 -37.26
C LEU A 359 -15.97 3.58 -37.32
N ASP A 360 -14.79 4.18 -37.44
CA ASP A 360 -14.65 5.61 -37.64
C ASP A 360 -14.91 5.98 -39.10
N ARG A 361 -15.71 7.04 -39.34
CA ARG A 361 -16.18 7.39 -40.68
C ARG A 361 -15.08 8.01 -41.54
N GLU A 362 -14.14 8.71 -40.94
CA GLU A 362 -13.08 9.41 -41.65
C GLU A 362 -11.92 8.47 -41.98
N SER A 363 -11.46 7.69 -40.99
CA SER A 363 -10.33 6.77 -41.16
C SER A 363 -10.71 5.39 -41.71
N ASN A 364 -12.01 5.05 -41.74
CA ASN A 364 -12.53 3.72 -42.08
C ASN A 364 -11.85 2.59 -41.28
N ARG A 365 -11.46 2.88 -40.03
CA ARG A 365 -10.81 1.94 -39.11
C ARG A 365 -11.63 1.81 -37.83
N PHE A 366 -11.53 0.65 -37.18
CA PHE A 366 -12.13 0.46 -35.88
C PHE A 366 -11.35 1.23 -34.82
N VAL A 367 -12.05 2.08 -34.07
CA VAL A 367 -11.48 2.87 -32.98
C VAL A 367 -12.13 2.43 -31.66
N LYS A 368 -11.34 2.36 -30.58
CA LYS A 368 -11.87 2.09 -29.24
C LYS A 368 -12.70 3.27 -28.75
N ARG A 369 -13.87 2.99 -28.18
CA ARG A 369 -14.85 3.95 -27.65
C ARG A 369 -15.33 3.49 -26.28
N LEU A 370 -15.98 4.38 -25.54
CA LEU A 370 -16.66 4.04 -24.28
C LEU A 370 -18.03 3.42 -24.56
N CYS A 371 -18.42 2.44 -23.75
CA CYS A 371 -19.71 1.79 -23.88
C CYS A 371 -20.86 2.80 -23.67
N PRO A 372 -21.76 2.98 -24.64
CA PRO A 372 -22.84 3.97 -24.54
C PRO A 372 -23.89 3.58 -23.51
N VAL A 373 -24.04 2.28 -23.24
CA VAL A 373 -25.03 1.75 -22.29
C VAL A 373 -24.64 2.04 -20.83
N TRP A 374 -23.44 2.56 -20.57
CA TRP A 374 -22.99 2.95 -19.21
C TRP A 374 -24.05 3.78 -18.45
N THR A 375 -24.76 4.66 -19.15
CA THR A 375 -25.72 5.60 -18.56
C THR A 375 -27.00 4.94 -18.07
N CYS A 376 -27.31 3.70 -18.48
CA CYS A 376 -28.42 2.88 -17.95
C CYS A 376 -28.02 1.48 -17.44
N CYS A 377 -26.76 1.06 -17.60
CA CYS A 377 -26.26 -0.27 -17.22
C CYS A 377 -26.38 -0.61 -15.72
N GLY A 378 -26.96 -1.78 -15.42
CA GLY A 378 -27.06 -2.32 -14.06
C GLY A 378 -25.71 -2.61 -13.41
N ARG A 379 -24.75 -3.20 -14.14
CA ARG A 379 -23.38 -3.47 -13.64
C ARG A 379 -22.70 -2.21 -13.08
N ASN A 380 -22.98 -1.06 -13.70
CA ASN A 380 -22.37 0.21 -13.36
C ASN A 380 -23.30 1.14 -12.56
N LYS A 381 -24.38 0.60 -11.97
CA LYS A 381 -25.33 1.36 -11.14
C LYS A 381 -24.64 2.06 -9.97
N GLY A 382 -23.76 1.35 -9.25
CA GLY A 382 -23.02 1.90 -8.10
C GLY A 382 -22.23 3.16 -8.46
N PRO A 383 -21.20 3.08 -9.34
CA PRO A 383 -20.44 4.25 -9.76
C PRO A 383 -21.28 5.37 -10.35
N ARG A 384 -22.32 5.04 -11.12
CA ARG A 384 -23.21 6.07 -11.68
C ARG A 384 -23.99 6.79 -10.59
N ALA A 385 -24.50 6.08 -9.58
CA ALA A 385 -25.23 6.70 -8.47
C ALA A 385 -24.36 7.70 -7.70
N LEU A 386 -23.05 7.44 -7.58
CA LEU A 386 -22.10 8.34 -6.93
C LEU A 386 -21.99 9.71 -7.60
N THR A 387 -22.19 9.80 -8.93
CA THR A 387 -22.16 11.09 -9.64
C THR A 387 -23.30 12.03 -9.21
N ARG A 388 -24.42 11.47 -8.73
CA ARG A 388 -25.63 12.22 -8.35
C ARG A 388 -25.80 12.36 -6.83
N ALA A 389 -25.30 11.40 -6.06
CA ALA A 389 -25.40 11.41 -4.61
C ALA A 389 -24.41 12.40 -3.97
N ARG A 390 -24.86 13.13 -2.94
CA ARG A 390 -24.02 14.00 -2.11
C ARG A 390 -23.49 13.28 -0.87
N LEU A 391 -24.30 12.38 -0.31
CA LEU A 391 -23.89 11.50 0.78
C LEU A 391 -23.44 10.15 0.23
N TRP A 392 -22.21 9.77 0.54
CA TRP A 392 -21.62 8.49 0.15
C TRP A 392 -21.34 7.64 1.37
N VAL A 393 -21.49 6.33 1.20
CA VAL A 393 -21.10 5.32 2.20
C VAL A 393 -20.22 4.26 1.55
N GLY A 394 -19.25 3.70 2.28
CA GLY A 394 -18.42 2.64 1.73
C GLY A 394 -17.35 2.16 2.70
N HIS A 395 -16.44 1.33 2.20
CA HIS A 395 -15.26 0.89 2.93
C HIS A 395 -14.02 1.63 2.42
N VAL A 396 -13.05 1.92 3.30
CA VAL A 396 -11.87 2.75 2.97
C VAL A 396 -11.10 2.23 1.76
N LEU A 397 -10.97 0.90 1.62
CA LEU A 397 -10.26 0.30 0.47
C LEU A 397 -10.96 0.54 -0.88
N SER A 398 -12.26 0.83 -0.87
CA SER A 398 -12.99 1.13 -2.10
C SER A 398 -12.58 2.50 -2.67
N ALA A 399 -12.03 3.39 -1.84
CA ALA A 399 -11.48 4.67 -2.29
C ALA A 399 -10.13 4.53 -3.01
N ASP A 400 -9.45 3.40 -2.86
CA ASP A 400 -8.23 3.05 -3.60
C ASP A 400 -8.52 2.51 -5.02
N THR A 401 -9.62 2.94 -5.62
CA THR A 401 -10.00 2.55 -6.98
C THR A 401 -9.99 3.75 -7.90
N THR A 402 -9.61 3.52 -9.16
CA THR A 402 -9.68 4.53 -10.21
C THR A 402 -11.15 4.81 -10.54
N ILE A 403 -11.47 6.08 -10.73
CA ILE A 403 -12.80 6.50 -11.16
C ILE A 403 -13.00 5.98 -12.60
N PRO A 404 -14.15 5.36 -12.91
CA PRO A 404 -14.46 4.96 -14.28
C PRO A 404 -14.33 6.15 -15.24
N VAL A 405 -13.67 5.94 -16.36
CA VAL A 405 -13.44 6.99 -17.38
C VAL A 405 -14.73 7.58 -17.94
N GLN A 406 -15.84 6.87 -17.82
CA GLN A 406 -17.18 7.33 -18.21
C GLN A 406 -17.74 8.39 -17.25
N ALA A 407 -17.22 8.46 -16.01
CA ALA A 407 -17.70 9.33 -14.94
C ALA A 407 -16.72 10.48 -14.61
N SER A 408 -15.63 10.62 -15.36
CA SER A 408 -14.61 11.64 -15.13
C SER A 408 -13.90 12.02 -16.43
N THR A 409 -13.60 13.31 -16.60
CA THR A 409 -12.73 13.81 -17.69
C THR A 409 -11.24 13.64 -17.36
N GLU A 410 -10.92 13.31 -16.11
CA GLU A 410 -9.55 13.20 -15.60
C GLU A 410 -9.31 11.81 -15.00
N LEU A 411 -8.10 11.27 -15.21
CA LEU A 411 -7.68 10.03 -14.58
C LEU A 411 -7.40 10.29 -13.11
N ARG A 412 -8.37 9.97 -12.25
CA ARG A 412 -8.34 10.19 -10.80
C ARG A 412 -8.69 8.92 -10.03
N GLN A 413 -8.19 8.83 -8.80
CA GLN A 413 -8.70 7.87 -7.83
C GLN A 413 -9.80 8.50 -6.97
N TYR A 414 -10.65 7.66 -6.38
CA TYR A 414 -11.66 8.16 -5.45
C TYR A 414 -11.05 8.84 -4.22
N PHE A 415 -9.89 8.41 -3.71
CA PHE A 415 -9.15 9.16 -2.67
C PHE A 415 -8.86 10.61 -3.07
N GLU A 416 -8.42 10.82 -4.31
CA GLU A 416 -8.11 12.16 -4.83
C GLU A 416 -9.39 12.99 -4.98
N LEU A 417 -10.46 12.39 -5.51
CA LEU A 417 -11.75 13.07 -5.66
C LEU A 417 -12.35 13.47 -4.30
N LEU A 418 -12.31 12.57 -3.32
CA LEU A 418 -12.80 12.83 -1.97
C LEU A 418 -12.07 14.03 -1.35
N ALA A 419 -10.74 14.07 -1.47
CA ALA A 419 -9.94 15.16 -0.93
C ALA A 419 -10.22 16.52 -1.59
N ASP A 420 -10.57 16.54 -2.89
CA ASP A 420 -10.78 17.77 -3.66
C ASP A 420 -12.24 18.28 -3.67
N THR A 421 -13.22 17.43 -3.30
CA THR A 421 -14.64 17.72 -3.54
C THR A 421 -15.59 17.41 -2.40
N PHE A 422 -15.13 16.86 -1.27
CA PHE A 422 -16.01 16.56 -0.14
C PHE A 422 -15.79 17.55 1.00
N ASP A 423 -16.89 17.97 1.61
CA ASP A 423 -16.90 18.90 2.74
C ASP A 423 -16.52 18.19 4.05
N LEU A 424 -16.90 16.91 4.16
CA LEU A 424 -16.65 16.08 5.33
C LEU A 424 -16.38 14.62 4.95
N VAL A 425 -15.32 14.06 5.52
CA VAL A 425 -15.04 12.62 5.48
C VAL A 425 -15.05 12.09 6.91
N VAL A 426 -15.91 11.11 7.17
CA VAL A 426 -16.08 10.47 8.46
C VAL A 426 -15.56 9.05 8.39
N PHE A 427 -14.68 8.70 9.33
CA PHE A 427 -14.20 7.34 9.52
C PHE A 427 -14.83 6.74 10.76
N ASP A 428 -15.71 5.76 10.58
CA ASP A 428 -16.20 4.92 11.67
C ASP A 428 -15.14 3.86 12.01
N GLU A 429 -14.92 3.62 13.30
CA GLU A 429 -13.80 2.84 13.85
C GLU A 429 -12.45 3.18 13.17
N ALA A 430 -11.99 4.40 13.42
CA ALA A 430 -10.78 4.96 12.80
C ALA A 430 -9.51 4.13 13.08
N ASP A 431 -9.44 3.45 14.21
CA ASP A 431 -8.37 2.50 14.56
C ASP A 431 -8.36 1.28 13.63
N MET A 432 -9.53 0.69 13.34
CA MET A 432 -9.66 -0.37 12.35
C MET A 432 -9.32 0.13 10.95
N THR A 433 -9.78 1.34 10.59
CA THR A 433 -9.45 1.97 9.30
C THR A 433 -7.95 2.09 9.11
N GLN A 434 -7.22 2.53 10.13
CA GLN A 434 -5.76 2.64 10.08
C GLN A 434 -5.12 1.26 9.88
N ALA A 435 -5.50 0.25 10.67
CA ALA A 435 -4.96 -1.10 10.53
C ALA A 435 -5.23 -1.72 9.14
N VAL A 436 -6.41 -1.43 8.58
CA VAL A 436 -6.80 -1.86 7.23
C VAL A 436 -5.93 -1.19 6.16
N LEU A 437 -5.72 0.13 6.25
CA LEU A 437 -4.87 0.86 5.31
C LEU A 437 -3.41 0.45 5.41
N ASP A 438 -2.90 0.24 6.63
CA ASP A 438 -1.55 -0.25 6.87
C ASP A 438 -1.39 -1.62 6.20
N LYS A 439 -2.31 -2.56 6.47
CA LYS A 439 -2.32 -3.89 5.83
C LYS A 439 -2.39 -3.81 4.30
N HIS A 440 -3.21 -2.92 3.77
CA HIS A 440 -3.37 -2.73 2.33
C HIS A 440 -2.12 -2.14 1.67
N GLY A 441 -1.41 -1.26 2.38
CA GLY A 441 -0.12 -0.73 1.96
C GLY A 441 1.03 -1.74 2.02
N PHE A 442 0.88 -2.87 2.72
CA PHE A 442 1.89 -3.93 2.71
C PHE A 442 1.68 -4.88 1.53
N SER A 443 2.70 -5.02 0.68
CA SER A 443 2.74 -6.11 -0.30
C SER A 443 3.36 -7.34 0.35
N GLU A 444 2.59 -8.42 0.43
CA GLU A 444 3.06 -9.72 0.90
C GLU A 444 3.48 -10.58 -0.28
N ILE A 445 4.58 -11.30 -0.11
CA ILE A 445 5.06 -12.28 -1.09
C ILE A 445 5.15 -13.61 -0.38
N LYS A 446 4.41 -14.60 -0.91
CA LYS A 446 4.52 -15.98 -0.44
C LYS A 446 5.86 -16.53 -0.91
N LEU A 447 6.81 -16.76 0.00
CA LEU A 447 8.11 -17.33 -0.39
C LEU A 447 8.02 -18.83 -0.69
N THR A 448 7.22 -19.58 0.08
CA THR A 448 7.07 -21.04 -0.02
C THR A 448 5.73 -21.51 0.56
N GLY A 449 5.38 -22.79 0.37
CA GLY A 449 4.22 -23.43 1.03
C GLY A 449 2.85 -23.17 0.38
N SER A 450 2.82 -22.54 -0.80
CA SER A 450 1.61 -22.24 -1.59
C SER A 450 1.89 -22.45 -3.08
N GLU A 451 0.87 -22.79 -3.87
CA GLU A 451 0.99 -22.88 -5.33
C GLU A 451 1.41 -21.55 -5.99
N GLU A 452 1.08 -20.43 -5.35
CA GLU A 452 1.41 -19.07 -5.77
C GLU A 452 2.75 -18.58 -5.20
N SER A 453 3.47 -19.43 -4.47
CA SER A 453 4.73 -19.02 -3.85
C SER A 453 5.85 -18.82 -4.86
N VAL A 454 6.77 -17.89 -4.60
CA VAL A 454 7.93 -17.61 -5.47
C VAL A 454 8.71 -18.88 -5.73
N HIS A 455 8.95 -19.69 -4.69
CA HIS A 455 9.68 -20.96 -4.84
C HIS A 455 8.98 -21.90 -5.83
N GLN A 456 7.66 -22.11 -5.69
CA GLN A 456 6.89 -23.01 -6.56
C GLN A 456 6.79 -22.49 -8.00
N LEU A 457 6.49 -21.20 -8.17
CA LEU A 457 6.36 -20.58 -9.48
C LEU A 457 7.69 -20.60 -10.24
N MET A 458 8.80 -20.26 -9.58
CA MET A 458 10.14 -20.33 -10.20
C MET A 458 10.56 -21.75 -10.56
N GLN A 459 10.22 -22.73 -9.72
CA GLN A 459 10.46 -24.13 -10.05
C GLN A 459 9.70 -24.52 -11.32
N ARG A 460 8.37 -24.30 -11.33
CA ARG A 460 7.49 -24.71 -12.42
C ARG A 460 7.79 -24.01 -13.74
N HIS A 461 8.05 -22.71 -13.70
CA HIS A 461 8.06 -21.86 -14.89
C HIS A 461 9.46 -21.46 -15.35
N VAL A 462 10.50 -21.63 -14.52
CA VAL A 462 11.88 -21.34 -14.92
C VAL A 462 12.74 -22.60 -14.88
N LEU A 463 12.86 -23.26 -13.73
CA LEU A 463 13.80 -24.38 -13.58
C LEU A 463 13.37 -25.61 -14.38
N THR A 464 12.08 -25.98 -14.36
CA THR A 464 11.57 -27.12 -15.13
C THR A 464 11.74 -26.91 -16.65
N PRO A 465 11.38 -25.76 -17.25
CA PRO A 465 11.68 -25.50 -18.65
C PRO A 465 13.18 -25.54 -18.97
N LEU A 466 14.03 -24.92 -18.15
CA LEU A 466 15.48 -24.94 -18.38
C LEU A 466 16.08 -26.35 -18.31
N ALA A 467 15.53 -27.25 -17.51
CA ALA A 467 15.94 -28.66 -17.48
C ALA A 467 15.45 -29.46 -18.69
N GLY A 468 14.31 -29.07 -19.28
CA GLY A 468 13.67 -29.73 -20.41
C GLY A 468 13.74 -28.94 -21.72
N SER A 469 12.62 -28.31 -22.07
CA SER A 469 12.38 -27.71 -23.39
C SER A 469 13.19 -26.45 -23.72
N ALA A 470 13.77 -25.78 -22.71
CA ALA A 470 14.45 -24.49 -22.83
C ALA A 470 15.94 -24.53 -22.44
N ASN A 471 16.56 -25.71 -22.36
CA ASN A 471 17.95 -25.87 -21.91
C ASN A 471 18.97 -25.10 -22.77
N TYR A 472 18.69 -24.91 -24.06
CA TYR A 472 19.52 -24.08 -24.96
C TYR A 472 19.71 -22.64 -24.45
N ARG A 473 18.80 -22.12 -23.62
CA ARG A 473 18.89 -20.77 -23.02
C ARG A 473 20.01 -20.65 -21.99
N LEU A 474 20.49 -21.75 -21.41
CA LEU A 474 21.66 -21.76 -20.52
C LEU A 474 22.97 -21.39 -21.23
N ARG A 475 22.97 -21.29 -22.57
CA ARG A 475 24.09 -20.70 -23.31
C ARG A 475 24.35 -19.25 -22.92
N ASP A 476 23.31 -18.51 -22.55
CA ASP A 476 23.45 -17.15 -22.05
C ASP A 476 23.99 -17.16 -20.60
N PRO A 477 25.16 -16.53 -20.34
CA PRO A 477 25.73 -16.50 -18.99
C PRO A 477 24.83 -15.81 -17.96
N GLY A 478 24.00 -14.85 -18.38
CA GLY A 478 23.03 -14.19 -17.50
C GLY A 478 21.98 -15.18 -16.98
N THR A 479 21.36 -15.91 -17.89
CA THR A 479 20.35 -16.94 -17.63
C THR A 479 20.93 -18.08 -16.80
N ALA A 480 22.15 -18.55 -17.11
CA ALA A 480 22.82 -19.57 -16.32
C ALA A 480 23.11 -19.10 -14.87
N ASN A 481 23.56 -17.86 -14.71
CA ASN A 481 23.76 -17.28 -13.38
C ASN A 481 22.46 -17.11 -12.60
N PHE A 482 21.39 -16.67 -13.26
CA PHE A 482 20.06 -16.55 -12.66
C PHE A 482 19.53 -17.91 -12.18
N ALA A 483 19.64 -18.95 -13.01
CA ALA A 483 19.26 -20.32 -12.64
C ALA A 483 20.06 -20.83 -11.42
N ARG A 484 21.37 -20.54 -11.37
CA ARG A 484 22.21 -20.88 -10.21
C ARG A 484 21.75 -20.17 -8.93
N LEU A 485 21.38 -18.89 -9.02
CA LEU A 485 20.85 -18.13 -7.89
C LEU A 485 19.49 -18.64 -7.42
N LEU A 486 18.64 -19.09 -8.33
CA LEU A 486 17.37 -19.75 -7.99
C LEU A 486 17.59 -21.04 -7.21
N MET A 487 18.53 -21.89 -7.64
CA MET A 487 18.88 -23.11 -6.90
C MET A 487 19.42 -22.78 -5.50
N GLU A 488 20.28 -21.76 -5.41
CA GLU A 488 20.81 -21.27 -4.14
C GLU A 488 19.71 -20.77 -3.20
N PHE A 489 18.71 -20.05 -3.73
CA PHE A 489 17.51 -19.64 -3.01
C PHE A 489 16.73 -20.86 -2.48
N SER A 490 16.49 -21.88 -3.32
CA SER A 490 15.79 -23.12 -2.93
C SER A 490 16.50 -23.85 -1.78
N ILE A 491 17.84 -23.88 -1.79
CA ILE A 491 18.65 -24.49 -0.73
C ILE A 491 18.46 -23.76 0.60
N HIS A 492 18.54 -22.43 0.60
CA HIS A 492 18.32 -21.64 1.82
C HIS A 492 16.86 -21.72 2.30
N ASN A 493 15.90 -21.79 1.37
CA ASN A 493 14.48 -21.89 1.68
C ASN A 493 14.19 -23.20 2.40
N THR A 494 14.72 -24.30 1.88
CA THR A 494 14.65 -25.63 2.51
C THR A 494 15.29 -25.63 3.90
N THR A 495 16.44 -24.96 4.05
CA THR A 495 17.12 -24.85 5.35
C THR A 495 16.26 -24.08 6.37
N LEU A 496 15.64 -22.97 5.95
CA LEU A 496 14.76 -22.18 6.82
C LEU A 496 13.53 -22.99 7.24
N ILE A 497 12.86 -23.66 6.30
CA ILE A 497 11.70 -24.52 6.59
C ILE A 497 12.10 -25.63 7.58
N HIS A 498 13.23 -26.29 7.34
CA HIS A 498 13.75 -27.31 8.25
C HIS A 498 13.90 -26.75 9.67
N ILE A 499 14.54 -25.59 9.83
CA ILE A 499 14.71 -24.96 11.14
C ILE A 499 13.35 -24.61 11.76
N LEU A 500 12.42 -23.99 11.02
CA LEU A 500 11.10 -23.62 11.52
C LEU A 500 10.28 -24.81 12.03
N HIS A 501 10.48 -26.01 11.49
CA HIS A 501 9.83 -27.24 11.98
C HIS A 501 10.52 -27.87 13.21
N HIS A 502 11.76 -27.47 13.53
CA HIS A 502 12.57 -28.07 14.59
C HIS A 502 12.94 -27.10 15.72
N ILE A 503 12.53 -25.83 15.64
CA ILE A 503 12.66 -24.89 16.77
C ILE A 503 11.80 -25.33 17.95
N SER A 504 12.24 -25.02 19.17
CA SER A 504 11.44 -25.25 20.38
C SER A 504 10.09 -24.51 20.35
N GLU A 505 9.07 -25.08 21.00
CA GLU A 505 7.75 -24.44 21.11
C GLU A 505 7.82 -23.04 21.74
N ASP A 506 8.69 -22.84 22.73
CA ASP A 506 8.87 -21.54 23.39
C ASP A 506 9.37 -20.47 22.40
N THR A 507 10.36 -20.84 21.58
CA THR A 507 10.89 -19.94 20.54
C THR A 507 9.87 -19.74 19.42
N GLY A 508 9.16 -20.79 19.03
CA GLY A 508 8.06 -20.73 18.06
C GLY A 508 6.97 -19.75 18.50
N ARG A 509 6.49 -19.85 19.75
CA ARG A 509 5.49 -18.93 20.33
C ARG A 509 6.04 -17.51 20.46
N GLN A 510 7.32 -17.35 20.80
CA GLN A 510 7.97 -16.04 20.93
C GLN A 510 7.92 -15.25 19.61
N PHE A 511 8.07 -15.93 18.47
CA PHE A 511 8.18 -15.31 17.14
C PHE A 511 6.95 -15.50 16.25
N ALA A 512 5.96 -16.27 16.70
CA ALA A 512 4.71 -16.47 15.97
C ALA A 512 4.03 -15.13 15.67
N THR A 513 3.49 -14.99 14.44
CA THR A 513 2.77 -13.80 13.95
C THR A 513 3.56 -12.49 13.94
N GLN A 514 4.88 -12.54 14.13
CA GLN A 514 5.74 -11.36 14.11
C GLN A 514 6.51 -11.21 12.80
N LEU A 515 6.79 -9.97 12.41
CA LEU A 515 7.70 -9.67 11.32
C LEU A 515 9.13 -10.04 11.71
N LEU A 516 9.71 -11.02 11.02
CA LEU A 516 11.07 -11.47 11.27
C LEU A 516 12.07 -10.66 10.43
N THR A 517 12.87 -9.85 11.13
CA THR A 517 14.04 -9.16 10.58
C THR A 517 15.28 -9.52 11.39
N THR A 518 16.48 -9.38 10.81
CA THR A 518 17.75 -9.56 11.53
C THR A 518 17.77 -8.74 12.82
N ASN A 519 17.38 -7.47 12.75
CA ASN A 519 17.30 -6.59 13.92
C ASN A 519 16.29 -7.07 14.95
N ARG A 520 15.08 -7.49 14.54
CA ARG A 520 14.04 -7.96 15.47
C ARG A 520 14.51 -9.19 16.25
N VAL A 521 15.14 -10.14 15.57
CA VAL A 521 15.64 -11.38 16.17
C VAL A 521 16.82 -11.08 17.12
N ILE A 522 17.75 -10.20 16.74
CA ILE A 522 18.86 -9.75 17.61
C ILE A 522 18.33 -8.95 18.80
N TYR A 523 17.35 -8.07 18.61
CA TYR A 523 16.73 -7.31 19.69
C TYR A 523 16.03 -8.23 20.70
N ALA A 524 15.35 -9.29 20.23
CA ALA A 524 14.77 -10.30 21.10
C ALA A 524 15.84 -11.06 21.92
N LEU A 525 16.99 -11.35 21.32
CA LEU A 525 18.17 -11.90 22.03
C LEU A 525 18.69 -10.93 23.10
N VAL A 526 18.83 -9.63 22.80
CA VAL A 526 19.32 -8.62 23.74
C VAL A 526 18.34 -8.43 24.90
N ARG A 527 17.04 -8.28 24.63
CA ARG A 527 16.01 -8.02 25.66
C ARG A 527 15.80 -9.20 26.63
N SER A 528 16.09 -10.43 26.20
CA SER A 528 16.08 -11.59 27.09
C SER A 528 17.06 -11.48 28.27
N GLN A 529 17.99 -10.51 28.25
CA GLN A 529 18.87 -10.15 29.38
C GLN A 529 18.16 -9.38 30.51
N SER A 530 17.08 -8.65 30.21
CA SER A 530 16.43 -7.73 31.15
C SER A 530 15.33 -8.39 32.00
N THR A 531 15.27 -9.72 32.10
CA THR A 531 14.23 -10.42 32.87
C THR A 531 14.44 -10.32 34.38
N ASN A 532 14.29 -9.12 34.93
CA ASN A 532 13.73 -8.92 36.26
C ASN A 532 12.27 -8.52 36.05
N ARG A 533 11.36 -9.50 36.03
CA ARG A 533 9.93 -9.39 35.65
C ARG A 533 9.09 -8.43 36.52
N GLN A 534 9.67 -7.70 37.47
CA GLN A 534 8.96 -6.95 38.51
C GLN A 534 9.02 -5.41 38.43
N LYS A 535 9.65 -4.80 37.41
CA LYS A 535 9.58 -3.33 37.23
C LYS A 535 9.18 -2.94 35.81
N PRO A 536 8.26 -1.98 35.63
CA PRO A 536 8.01 -1.39 34.32
C PRO A 536 9.30 -0.73 33.81
N PRO A 537 9.58 -0.75 32.50
CA PRO A 537 10.82 -0.21 31.96
C PRO A 537 10.86 1.31 32.15
N ALA A 538 11.94 1.80 32.76
CA ALA A 538 12.27 3.22 32.70
C ALA A 538 12.71 3.57 31.26
N ALA A 539 12.26 4.70 30.70
CA ALA A 539 12.53 5.11 29.31
C ALA A 539 14.03 5.16 28.91
N ILE A 540 14.94 5.17 29.89
CA ILE A 540 16.39 5.23 29.67
C ILE A 540 16.97 3.83 29.37
N SER A 541 16.42 2.75 29.95
CA SER A 541 16.95 1.39 29.73
C SER A 541 16.61 0.85 28.34
N SER A 542 15.45 1.21 27.79
CA SER A 542 15.02 0.78 26.46
C SER A 542 15.88 1.35 25.33
N ARG A 543 16.38 2.58 25.48
CA ARG A 543 17.21 3.24 24.47
C ARG A 543 18.60 2.61 24.35
N SER A 544 19.22 2.28 25.47
CA SER A 544 20.54 1.62 25.49
C SER A 544 20.48 0.19 24.90
N GLU A 545 19.41 -0.56 25.16
CA GLU A 545 19.19 -1.88 24.56
C GLU A 545 19.00 -1.81 23.04
N GLU A 546 18.29 -0.79 22.57
CA GLU A 546 18.04 -0.56 21.15
C GLU A 546 19.33 -0.18 20.40
N GLU A 547 20.11 0.77 20.93
CA GLU A 547 21.42 1.16 20.38
C GLU A 547 22.37 -0.05 20.31
N ARG A 548 22.37 -0.91 21.34
CA ARG A 548 23.18 -2.12 21.36
C ARG A 548 22.71 -3.16 20.32
N ALA A 549 21.40 -3.36 20.18
CA ALA A 549 20.86 -4.26 19.17
C ALA A 549 21.16 -3.78 17.74
N GLN A 550 21.11 -2.47 17.49
CA GLN A 550 21.50 -1.87 16.21
C GLN A 550 22.98 -2.10 15.89
N ALA A 551 23.88 -1.86 16.85
CA ALA A 551 25.31 -2.09 16.67
C ALA A 551 25.64 -3.58 16.39
N LEU A 552 24.98 -4.49 17.10
CA LEU A 552 25.10 -5.94 16.86
C LEU A 552 24.55 -6.36 15.50
N THR A 553 23.43 -5.78 15.08
CA THR A 553 22.83 -6.03 13.77
C THR A 553 23.75 -5.58 12.66
N LYS A 554 24.35 -4.39 12.79
CA LYS A 554 25.31 -3.89 11.81
C LYS A 554 26.52 -4.81 11.69
N LEU A 555 27.13 -5.19 12.81
CA LEU A 555 28.25 -6.13 12.82
C LEU A 555 27.91 -7.49 12.18
N TRP A 556 26.72 -8.03 12.52
CA TRP A 556 26.23 -9.28 11.94
C TRP A 556 26.07 -9.18 10.43
N ASP A 557 25.36 -8.13 9.96
CA ASP A 557 25.13 -7.88 8.55
C ASP A 557 26.47 -7.71 7.80
N ASP A 558 27.41 -6.92 8.30
CA ASP A 558 28.71 -6.70 7.64
C ASP A 558 29.49 -8.02 7.45
N CYS A 559 29.54 -8.86 8.50
CA CYS A 559 30.17 -10.19 8.43
C CYS A 559 29.45 -11.11 7.43
N LEU A 560 28.12 -11.07 7.43
CA LEU A 560 27.26 -11.84 6.55
C LEU A 560 27.44 -11.42 5.08
N TYR A 561 27.41 -10.12 4.79
CA TYR A 561 27.65 -9.53 3.46
C TYR A 561 29.04 -9.91 2.94
N ALA A 562 30.07 -9.76 3.77
CA ALA A 562 31.44 -10.11 3.42
C ALA A 562 31.59 -11.59 3.06
N ALA A 563 30.94 -12.48 3.81
CA ALA A 563 30.95 -13.91 3.53
C ALA A 563 30.13 -14.29 2.28
N PHE A 564 28.99 -13.62 2.05
CA PHE A 564 28.06 -13.94 0.98
C PHE A 564 28.58 -13.53 -0.41
N TYR A 565 29.20 -12.36 -0.52
CA TYR A 565 29.75 -11.85 -1.78
C TYR A 565 31.19 -12.32 -2.06
N ASP A 566 31.97 -12.63 -1.02
CA ASP A 566 33.30 -13.25 -1.16
C ASP A 566 33.35 -14.57 -0.37
N ARG A 567 33.01 -15.66 -1.06
CA ARG A 567 33.04 -17.02 -0.49
C ARG A 567 34.45 -17.60 -0.39
N THR A 568 35.32 -17.24 -1.33
CA THR A 568 36.67 -17.81 -1.44
C THR A 568 37.66 -17.14 -0.49
N GLY A 569 37.34 -15.94 0.01
CA GLY A 569 38.26 -15.16 0.83
C GLY A 569 39.38 -14.52 0.02
N SER A 570 39.16 -14.37 -1.28
CA SER A 570 40.13 -13.80 -2.21
C SER A 570 40.23 -12.27 -2.10
N ASN A 571 39.16 -11.63 -1.62
CA ASN A 571 39.15 -10.20 -1.30
C ASN A 571 39.32 -10.00 0.22
N LYS A 572 39.89 -8.86 0.61
CA LYS A 572 39.99 -8.50 2.04
C LYS A 572 38.59 -8.19 2.59
N PRO A 573 38.10 -8.92 3.62
CA PRO A 573 36.81 -8.64 4.22
C PRO A 573 37.05 -8.21 5.67
N CYS A 574 37.00 -6.91 5.92
CA CYS A 574 36.78 -6.44 7.29
C CYS A 574 35.52 -5.59 7.26
N PRO A 575 34.64 -5.73 8.27
CA PRO A 575 33.74 -4.64 8.63
C PRO A 575 34.57 -3.35 8.74
N GLU A 576 34.01 -2.21 8.36
CA GLU A 576 34.72 -0.95 8.44
C GLU A 576 35.27 -0.75 9.87
N GLU A 577 36.48 -0.20 10.00
CA GLU A 577 37.12 -0.07 11.30
C GLU A 577 36.27 0.77 12.28
N LYS A 578 35.56 1.78 11.75
CA LYS A 578 34.57 2.59 12.45
C LYS A 578 33.41 1.76 13.05
N ASP A 579 32.96 0.72 12.36
CA ASP A 579 31.83 -0.11 12.80
C ASP A 579 32.22 -1.09 13.89
N ILE A 580 33.45 -1.60 13.81
CA ILE A 580 34.06 -2.41 14.87
C ILE A 580 34.26 -1.56 16.12
N GLU A 581 34.75 -0.32 15.98
CA GLU A 581 34.92 0.63 17.08
C GLU A 581 33.58 0.99 17.75
N SER A 582 32.57 1.32 16.93
CA SER A 582 31.22 1.59 17.41
C SER A 582 30.64 0.41 18.20
N CYS A 583 30.71 -0.80 17.64
CA CYS A 583 30.22 -2.02 18.29
C CYS A 583 30.99 -2.32 19.59
N ALA A 584 32.32 -2.15 19.60
CA ALA A 584 33.15 -2.32 20.79
C ALA A 584 32.78 -1.35 21.91
N ASN A 585 32.46 -0.10 21.57
CA ASN A 585 32.02 0.92 22.53
C ASN A 585 30.68 0.53 23.16
N PHE A 586 29.68 0.14 22.37
CA PHE A 586 28.35 -0.25 22.88
C PHE A 586 28.34 -1.57 23.67
N LEU A 587 29.29 -2.46 23.41
CA LEU A 587 29.42 -3.74 24.11
C LEU A 587 30.39 -3.70 25.30
N HIS A 588 31.07 -2.57 25.53
CA HIS A 588 32.15 -2.44 26.52
C HIS A 588 33.23 -3.52 26.36
N MET A 589 33.60 -3.83 25.11
CA MET A 589 34.61 -4.82 24.74
C MET A 589 35.81 -4.13 24.08
N SER A 590 36.97 -4.80 24.05
CA SER A 590 38.12 -4.25 23.30
C SER A 590 37.91 -4.40 21.80
N VAL A 591 38.27 -3.37 21.03
CA VAL A 591 38.19 -3.36 19.54
C VAL A 591 38.90 -4.58 18.94
N ARG A 592 40.06 -4.96 19.48
CA ARG A 592 40.81 -6.16 19.05
C ARG A 592 40.00 -7.45 19.21
N LEU A 593 39.24 -7.57 20.30
CA LEU A 593 38.44 -8.76 20.57
C LEU A 593 37.23 -8.83 19.64
N VAL A 594 36.53 -7.72 19.41
CA VAL A 594 35.39 -7.65 18.48
C VAL A 594 35.86 -7.96 17.05
N LYS A 595 36.98 -7.35 16.61
CA LYS A 595 37.61 -7.62 15.31
C LYS A 595 37.94 -9.11 15.12
N LYS A 596 38.50 -9.74 16.15
CA LYS A 596 38.80 -11.18 16.13
C LYS A 596 37.54 -12.04 15.97
N HIS A 597 36.48 -11.73 16.71
CA HIS A 597 35.22 -12.48 16.61
C HIS A 597 34.50 -12.24 15.28
N ALA A 598 34.54 -11.02 14.74
CA ALA A 598 33.99 -10.70 13.41
C ALA A 598 34.67 -11.52 12.30
N LEU A 599 36.00 -11.67 12.36
CA LEU A 599 36.75 -12.51 11.42
C LEU A 599 36.37 -14.00 11.53
N TYR A 600 36.19 -14.52 12.76
CA TYR A 600 35.69 -15.88 12.93
C TYR A 600 34.27 -16.07 12.43
N LEU A 601 33.39 -15.10 12.71
CA LEU A 601 32.00 -15.13 12.25
C LEU A 601 31.93 -15.16 10.72
N THR A 602 32.68 -14.28 10.06
CA THR A 602 32.81 -14.24 8.59
C THR A 602 33.35 -15.57 8.05
N LYS A 603 34.37 -16.15 8.70
CA LYS A 603 34.91 -17.47 8.32
C LYS A 603 33.85 -18.56 8.43
N PHE A 604 33.11 -18.63 9.54
CA PHE A 604 32.10 -19.67 9.73
C PHE A 604 30.91 -19.50 8.79
N PHE A 605 30.52 -18.26 8.46
CA PHE A 605 29.53 -17.99 7.41
C PHE A 605 29.98 -18.49 6.05
N ARG A 606 31.25 -18.33 5.67
CA ARG A 606 31.79 -18.88 4.41
C ARG A 606 31.69 -20.40 4.37
N ILE A 607 32.08 -21.06 5.46
CA ILE A 607 32.00 -22.53 5.55
C ILE A 607 30.54 -22.98 5.51
N TYR A 608 29.64 -22.28 6.20
CA TYR A 608 28.20 -22.54 6.13
C TYR A 608 27.66 -22.44 4.70
N LEU A 609 28.09 -21.43 3.93
CA LEU A 609 27.68 -21.25 2.53
C LEU A 609 28.28 -22.30 1.58
N ALA A 610 29.47 -22.82 1.90
CA ALA A 610 30.15 -23.85 1.11
C ALA A 610 29.69 -25.27 1.46
N GLU A 611 28.91 -25.45 2.54
CA GLU A 611 28.45 -26.74 3.00
C GLU A 611 27.17 -27.17 2.27
N ASP A 612 27.21 -28.37 1.69
CA ASP A 612 26.11 -28.90 0.88
C ASP A 612 25.12 -29.73 1.71
N THR A 613 25.53 -30.22 2.88
CA THR A 613 24.66 -31.04 3.74
C THR A 613 23.93 -30.22 4.80
N ILE A 614 22.68 -30.57 5.09
CA ILE A 614 21.91 -29.94 6.18
C ILE A 614 22.61 -30.18 7.52
N THR A 615 23.10 -31.40 7.77
CA THR A 615 23.81 -31.76 9.00
C THR A 615 25.08 -30.94 9.20
N GLY A 616 25.89 -30.77 8.14
CA GLY A 616 27.09 -29.93 8.17
C GLY A 616 26.74 -28.46 8.44
N ARG A 617 25.68 -27.94 7.81
CA ARG A 617 25.20 -26.57 8.04
C ARG A 617 24.78 -26.34 9.48
N LEU A 618 24.01 -27.27 10.06
CA LEU A 618 23.62 -27.22 11.47
C LEU A 618 24.84 -27.25 12.40
N ALA A 619 25.84 -28.08 12.10
CA ALA A 619 27.10 -28.10 12.85
C ALA A 619 27.83 -26.76 12.78
N LYS A 620 27.87 -26.10 11.61
CA LYS A 620 28.45 -24.76 11.48
C LYS A 620 27.62 -23.67 12.16
N ILE A 621 26.30 -23.81 12.23
CA ILE A 621 25.47 -22.90 13.02
C ILE A 621 25.84 -22.96 14.50
N ASN A 622 26.20 -24.13 15.04
CA ASN A 622 26.69 -24.22 16.42
C ASN A 622 28.00 -23.44 16.61
N ASP A 623 28.90 -23.46 15.64
CA ASP A 623 30.13 -22.65 15.67
C ASP A 623 29.82 -21.14 15.61
N ILE A 624 28.89 -20.74 14.73
CA ILE A 624 28.38 -19.37 14.60
C ILE A 624 27.76 -18.90 15.93
N HIS A 625 26.92 -19.73 16.54
CA HIS A 625 26.32 -19.49 17.87
C HIS A 625 27.39 -19.28 18.92
N HIS A 626 28.39 -20.15 19.00
CA HIS A 626 29.48 -20.03 19.98
C HIS A 626 30.26 -18.72 19.87
N VAL A 627 30.51 -18.24 18.65
CA VAL A 627 31.20 -16.96 18.44
C VAL A 627 30.27 -15.79 18.75
N PHE A 628 29.06 -15.79 18.18
CA PHE A 628 28.16 -14.65 18.27
C PHE A 628 27.64 -14.44 19.69
N ILE A 629 27.29 -15.50 20.41
CA ILE A 629 26.82 -15.39 21.81
C ILE A 629 27.91 -14.85 22.74
N LYS A 630 29.20 -15.08 22.48
CA LYS A 630 30.28 -14.45 23.24
C LYS A 630 30.36 -12.93 23.03
N ILE A 631 29.94 -12.45 21.87
CA ILE A 631 29.83 -11.01 21.58
C ILE A 631 28.59 -10.43 22.27
N VAL A 632 27.46 -11.13 22.21
CA VAL A 632 26.18 -10.65 22.79
C VAL A 632 26.15 -10.75 24.32
N PHE A 633 26.79 -11.76 24.90
CA PHE A 633 26.82 -12.06 26.35
C PHE A 633 28.26 -12.25 26.85
N PRO A 634 29.12 -11.21 26.89
CA PRO A 634 30.52 -11.35 27.26
C PRO A 634 30.76 -11.68 28.76
N LYS A 635 29.79 -11.40 29.65
CA LYS A 635 29.94 -11.54 31.12
C LYS A 635 28.71 -12.14 31.85
N GLN A 636 27.72 -12.69 31.15
CA GLN A 636 26.40 -13.02 31.74
C GLN A 636 25.93 -14.44 31.40
N ASN A 637 24.99 -14.96 32.21
CA ASN A 637 24.28 -16.21 31.93
C ASN A 637 23.46 -16.09 30.64
N LYS A 638 23.73 -16.98 29.70
CA LYS A 638 23.00 -17.06 28.43
C LYS A 638 21.59 -17.64 28.65
N PRO A 639 20.56 -17.13 27.96
CA PRO A 639 19.25 -17.78 27.90
C PRO A 639 19.34 -19.20 27.32
N CYS A 640 18.44 -20.09 27.76
CA CYS A 640 18.42 -21.50 27.33
C CYS A 640 18.11 -21.66 25.83
N ASN A 641 17.33 -20.75 25.24
CA ASN A 641 16.89 -20.83 23.84
C ASN A 641 17.82 -20.12 22.83
N THR A 642 19.01 -19.68 23.25
CA THR A 642 19.92 -18.92 22.36
C THR A 642 20.31 -19.65 21.08
N LEU A 643 20.35 -20.99 21.09
CA LEU A 643 20.70 -21.77 19.91
C LEU A 643 19.62 -21.65 18.83
N ASP A 644 18.37 -21.92 19.18
CA ASP A 644 17.22 -21.82 18.27
C ASP A 644 17.12 -20.43 17.64
N VAL A 645 17.36 -19.38 18.44
CA VAL A 645 17.30 -18.00 17.94
C VAL A 645 18.44 -17.70 16.96
N VAL A 646 19.65 -18.20 17.20
CA VAL A 646 20.77 -18.03 16.25
C VAL A 646 20.60 -18.89 14.99
N GLN A 647 20.00 -20.08 15.11
CA GLN A 647 19.61 -20.91 13.96
C GLN A 647 18.61 -20.16 13.07
N LEU A 648 17.55 -19.64 13.67
CA LEU A 648 16.56 -18.83 12.97
C LEU A 648 17.22 -17.58 12.34
N LEU A 649 18.04 -16.85 13.09
CA LEU A 649 18.75 -15.66 12.63
C LEU A 649 19.62 -15.96 11.39
N THR A 650 20.39 -17.05 11.43
CA THR A 650 21.32 -17.42 10.35
C THR A 650 20.57 -17.80 9.08
N ALA A 651 19.57 -18.68 9.18
CA ALA A 651 18.79 -19.11 8.03
C ALA A 651 17.97 -17.98 7.43
N LEU A 652 17.34 -17.15 8.27
CA LEU A 652 16.61 -15.96 7.84
C LEU A 652 17.52 -14.97 7.11
N SER A 653 18.71 -14.69 7.66
CA SER A 653 19.65 -13.72 7.09
C SER A 653 20.11 -14.12 5.68
N PHE A 654 20.48 -15.39 5.48
CA PHE A 654 20.87 -15.86 4.15
C PHE A 654 19.68 -15.96 3.19
N MET A 655 18.49 -16.32 3.67
CA MET A 655 17.28 -16.25 2.86
C MET A 655 17.01 -14.84 2.33
N ILE A 656 17.10 -13.83 3.19
CA ILE A 656 16.93 -12.42 2.82
C ILE A 656 17.98 -11.98 1.78
N LEU A 657 19.26 -12.30 2.01
CA LEU A 657 20.33 -11.93 1.07
C LEU A 657 20.19 -12.61 -0.29
N THR A 658 19.93 -13.91 -0.31
CA THR A 658 19.80 -14.66 -1.55
C THR A 658 18.57 -14.22 -2.33
N PHE A 659 17.46 -13.95 -1.65
CA PHE A 659 16.28 -13.36 -2.29
C PHE A 659 16.59 -11.98 -2.89
N ARG A 660 17.24 -11.07 -2.15
CA ARG A 660 17.67 -9.76 -2.69
C ARG A 660 18.52 -9.91 -3.94
N LYS A 661 19.52 -10.80 -3.92
CA LYS A 661 20.40 -11.05 -5.06
C LYS A 661 19.63 -11.64 -6.25
N LEU A 662 18.67 -12.53 -5.98
CA LEU A 662 17.77 -13.09 -6.98
C LEU A 662 16.91 -12.00 -7.64
N THR A 663 16.31 -11.10 -6.85
CA THR A 663 15.48 -10.00 -7.39
C THR A 663 16.28 -9.07 -8.31
N LEU A 664 17.51 -8.72 -7.92
CA LEU A 664 18.43 -7.90 -8.72
C LEU A 664 18.83 -8.59 -10.03
N ALA A 665 19.15 -9.88 -9.97
CA ALA A 665 19.47 -10.67 -11.16
C ALA A 665 18.24 -10.84 -12.08
N GLY A 666 17.05 -10.98 -11.49
CA GLY A 666 15.78 -11.05 -12.20
C GLY A 666 15.52 -9.87 -13.12
N ARG A 667 15.94 -8.67 -12.72
CA ARG A 667 15.74 -7.43 -13.48
C ARG A 667 16.62 -7.30 -14.72
N HIS A 668 17.81 -7.89 -14.69
CA HIS A 668 18.84 -7.65 -15.71
C HIS A 668 19.13 -8.87 -16.59
N HIS A 669 18.90 -10.08 -16.06
CA HIS A 669 19.48 -11.30 -16.61
C HIS A 669 18.52 -12.49 -16.67
N ALA A 670 17.24 -12.30 -16.29
CA ALA A 670 16.29 -13.39 -16.34
C ALA A 670 15.67 -13.57 -17.73
N PRO A 671 15.31 -14.82 -18.09
CA PRO A 671 14.58 -15.11 -19.32
C PRO A 671 13.17 -14.51 -19.23
N TYR A 672 12.99 -13.32 -19.78
CA TYR A 672 11.80 -12.48 -19.61
C TYR A 672 10.49 -13.21 -19.96
N ASP A 673 10.45 -13.99 -21.03
CA ASP A 673 9.26 -14.77 -21.42
C ASP A 673 8.87 -15.80 -20.35
N LEU A 674 9.85 -16.52 -19.77
CA LEU A 674 9.59 -17.54 -18.75
C LEU A 674 9.15 -16.90 -17.42
N LEU A 675 9.59 -15.67 -17.15
CA LEU A 675 9.13 -14.90 -16.00
C LEU A 675 7.72 -14.32 -16.20
N GLN A 676 7.35 -13.95 -17.42
CA GLN A 676 5.97 -13.57 -17.75
C GLN A 676 5.02 -14.75 -17.52
N ASP A 677 5.39 -15.94 -18.00
CA ASP A 677 4.64 -17.19 -17.76
C ASP A 677 4.60 -17.56 -16.27
N ALA A 678 5.66 -17.21 -15.53
CA ALA A 678 5.71 -17.42 -14.09
C ALA A 678 4.63 -16.65 -13.34
N GLY A 679 4.09 -15.58 -13.95
CA GLY A 679 2.93 -14.86 -13.43
C GLY A 679 3.07 -14.53 -11.96
N LEU A 680 4.27 -14.09 -11.54
CA LEU A 680 4.53 -13.62 -10.17
C LEU A 680 3.66 -12.39 -9.93
N SER A 681 2.41 -12.61 -9.59
CA SER A 681 1.58 -11.59 -9.01
C SER A 681 2.10 -11.45 -7.59
N LEU A 682 2.78 -10.34 -7.33
CA LEU A 682 2.71 -9.77 -6.00
C LEU A 682 1.21 -9.72 -5.65
N ASP A 683 0.81 -10.21 -4.47
CA ASP A 683 -0.55 -9.99 -3.98
C ASP A 683 -0.66 -8.50 -3.65
N VAL A 684 -0.81 -7.71 -4.70
CA VAL A 684 -0.92 -6.27 -4.68
C VAL A 684 -2.38 -5.98 -4.45
N SER A 685 -2.75 -5.85 -3.18
CA SER A 685 -4.05 -5.32 -2.80
C SER A 685 -4.15 -3.84 -3.16
N ALA A 686 -3.07 -3.07 -2.95
CA ALA A 686 -2.96 -1.63 -3.20
C ALA A 686 -2.93 -1.23 -4.67
N SER A 687 -3.54 -0.12 -5.02
CA SER A 687 -3.37 0.49 -6.35
C SER A 687 -1.92 0.88 -6.62
N ASN A 688 -1.53 0.94 -7.90
CA ASN A 688 -0.20 1.43 -8.31
C ASN A 688 0.13 2.82 -7.72
N THR A 689 -0.86 3.67 -7.50
CA THR A 689 -0.66 4.99 -6.89
C THR A 689 -0.32 4.87 -5.41
N LEU A 690 -1.06 4.06 -4.65
CA LEU A 690 -0.81 3.85 -3.24
C LEU A 690 0.52 3.11 -3.04
N GLN A 691 0.83 2.11 -3.88
CA GLN A 691 2.13 1.43 -3.88
C GLN A 691 3.31 2.37 -4.09
N ARG A 692 3.18 3.41 -4.93
CA ARG A 692 4.23 4.42 -5.08
C ARG A 692 4.48 5.18 -3.77
N MET A 693 3.47 5.30 -2.91
CA MET A 693 3.59 5.95 -1.60
C MET A 693 4.12 5.02 -0.51
N VAL A 694 4.07 3.70 -0.73
CA VAL A 694 4.64 2.72 0.19
C VAL A 694 6.17 2.76 0.06
N PRO A 695 6.91 2.93 1.16
CA PRO A 695 8.36 2.85 1.13
C PRO A 695 8.80 1.49 0.60
N VAL A 696 9.78 1.46 -0.31
CA VAL A 696 10.32 0.20 -0.81
C VAL A 696 10.95 -0.55 0.37
N ASN A 697 10.32 -1.67 0.75
CA ASN A 697 10.71 -2.44 1.91
C ASN A 697 12.07 -3.16 1.71
N ILE A 698 12.57 -3.69 2.82
CA ILE A 698 13.84 -4.42 3.00
C ILE A 698 14.15 -5.41 1.87
N LEU A 699 13.19 -6.02 1.18
CA LEU A 699 13.46 -7.03 0.15
C LEU A 699 13.66 -6.47 -1.27
N GLY A 700 13.50 -5.15 -1.47
CA GLY A 700 13.44 -4.54 -2.80
C GLY A 700 12.09 -4.82 -3.46
N ALA A 701 11.68 -3.95 -4.39
CA ALA A 701 10.64 -4.34 -5.35
C ALA A 701 11.22 -5.45 -6.25
N LEU A 702 10.42 -6.43 -6.67
CA LEU A 702 10.75 -7.28 -7.83
C LEU A 702 10.55 -6.43 -9.09
#